data_AF-Q96NR3-F1
#
_entry.id   AF-Q96NR3-F1
#
_cell.length_a   1.000
_cell.length_b   1.000
_cell.length_c   1.000
_cell.angle_alpha   90.00
_cell.angle_beta   90.00
_cell.angle_gamma   90.00
#
_symmetry.space_group_name_H-M   'P 1'
#
loop_
_entity.id
_entity.type
_entity.pdbx_description
1 polymer ?
#
loop_
_entity_poly.entity_id
_entity_poly.type
_entity_poly.pdbx_seq_one_letter_code
_entity_poly.pdbx_strand_id
1 'polypeptide(L)'
;MLRQVLHRGLRTCFSRLGHFIASHPVFFASAPVLISILLGASFSRYQVEESVEHLLAPQHSLAKIERNLVNSLFPVNRSKHRLYSDLQTPGRYGRVIVTSFQKANMLDQHHTDLILKLHAAVTKIQVPRPGFNYTFAHICILNNDKTCIVDDIVHVLEELKNARATNRTNFAITYPITHLKDGRAVYNGHQLGGVTVHSKDRVKSAEAIQLTYYLQSINSLNDMVAERWESSFCDTVRLFQKSNSKVKMYPYTSSSLREDFQKTSRVSERYLVTSLILVVTMAILCCSMQDCVRSKPWLGLLGLVTISLATLTAAGIINLTGGKYNSTFLGVPFVMLGHGLYGTFEMLSSWRKTREDQHVKERTAAVYADSMLSFSLTTAMYLVTFGIGASPFTNIEAARIFCCNSCIAIFFNYLYVLSFYGSSLVFTGYIENNYQHSIFCRKVPKPEALQEKPAWYRFLLTARFSEDTAEGEEANTYESHLLVCFLKRYYCDWITNTYVKPFVVLFYLIYISFALMGYLQVSEGSDLSNIVATATQTIEYTTAQQKYFSNYSPVIGFYIYESIEYWNTSVQEDVLEYTKGFVRISWFESYLNYLRKLNVSTGLPKKNFTDMLRNSFLKAPQFSHFQEDIIFSKKYNDEVDVVASRMFLVAKTMETNREELYDLLETLRRLSVTSKVKFIVFNPSFVYMDRYASSLGAPLHNSCISALFLLFFSAFLVADSLINVWITLTVVSVEFGVIGFMTLWKVELDCISVLCLIYGINYTIDNCAPMLSTFVLGKDFTRTKWVKNALEVHGVAILQSYLCYIVGLIPLAAVPSNLTCTLFRCLFLIAFVTFFHCFAILPVILTFLPPSKKKRKEKKNPENREEIECVEMVDIDSTRVVDQITTV
;
A
#
# COMPACT_ATOMS: atom_id res chain seq x y z
N MET A 1 -34.37 -14.28 -22.67
CA MET A 1 -34.34 -15.75 -22.56
C MET A 1 -32.97 -16.28 -22.21
N LEU A 2 -31.91 -16.02 -23.01
CA LEU A 2 -30.55 -16.52 -22.77
C LEU A 2 -30.05 -16.34 -21.32
N ARG A 3 -30.21 -15.13 -20.74
CA ARG A 3 -29.80 -14.87 -19.34
C ARG A 3 -30.50 -15.76 -18.31
N GLN A 4 -31.81 -15.97 -18.47
CA GLN A 4 -32.58 -16.83 -17.56
C GLN A 4 -32.16 -18.29 -17.69
N VAL A 5 -31.85 -18.74 -18.91
CA VAL A 5 -31.32 -20.09 -19.16
C VAL A 5 -29.95 -20.25 -18.51
N LEU A 6 -29.05 -19.28 -18.71
CA LEU A 6 -27.72 -19.28 -18.10
C LEU A 6 -27.79 -19.27 -16.58
N HIS A 7 -28.59 -18.38 -15.99
CA HIS A 7 -28.78 -18.28 -14.54
C HIS A 7 -29.37 -19.56 -13.96
N ARG A 8 -30.40 -20.16 -14.60
CA ARG A 8 -30.95 -21.46 -14.16
C ARG A 8 -29.93 -22.58 -14.30
N GLY A 9 -29.16 -22.60 -15.39
CA GLY A 9 -28.10 -23.57 -15.64
C GLY A 9 -27.00 -23.52 -14.58
N LEU A 10 -26.50 -22.31 -14.27
CA LEU A 10 -25.49 -22.10 -13.22
C LEU A 10 -26.04 -22.49 -11.84
N ARG A 11 -27.26 -22.07 -11.51
CA ARG A 11 -27.92 -22.45 -10.24
C ARG A 11 -28.05 -23.97 -10.10
N THR A 12 -28.41 -24.67 -11.17
CA THR A 12 -28.50 -26.14 -11.20
C THR A 12 -27.12 -26.78 -11.05
N CYS A 13 -26.10 -26.21 -11.69
CA CYS A 13 -24.71 -26.67 -11.56
C CYS A 13 -24.22 -26.57 -10.11
N PHE A 14 -24.41 -25.41 -9.46
CA PHE A 14 -24.04 -25.24 -8.06
C PHE A 14 -24.86 -26.13 -7.12
N SER A 15 -26.15 -26.34 -7.39
CA SER A 15 -26.97 -27.30 -6.65
C SER A 15 -26.38 -28.72 -6.68
N ARG A 16 -26.03 -29.20 -7.89
CA ARG A 16 -25.37 -30.50 -8.07
C ARG A 16 -24.01 -30.56 -7.37
N LEU A 17 -23.24 -29.48 -7.43
CA LEU A 17 -21.95 -29.38 -6.74
C LEU A 17 -22.12 -29.48 -5.21
N GLY A 18 -23.08 -28.76 -4.64
CA GLY A 18 -23.39 -28.82 -3.21
C GLY A 18 -23.83 -30.23 -2.78
N HIS A 19 -24.66 -30.90 -3.59
CA HIS A 19 -25.05 -32.30 -3.34
C HIS A 19 -23.85 -33.26 -3.40
N PHE A 20 -22.94 -33.03 -4.35
CA PHE A 20 -21.73 -33.85 -4.52
C PHE A 20 -20.76 -33.70 -3.33
N ILE A 21 -20.54 -32.47 -2.87
CA ILE A 21 -19.70 -32.17 -1.70
C ILE A 21 -20.32 -32.77 -0.44
N ALA A 22 -21.63 -32.63 -0.25
CA ALA A 22 -22.35 -33.25 0.86
C ALA A 22 -22.33 -34.79 0.83
N SER A 23 -22.04 -35.39 -0.31
CA SER A 23 -21.86 -36.83 -0.44
C SER A 23 -20.45 -37.30 -0.11
N HIS A 24 -19.45 -36.41 -0.18
CA HIS A 24 -18.03 -36.74 0.09
C HIS A 24 -17.35 -35.69 1.01
N PRO A 25 -17.94 -35.33 2.17
CA PRO A 25 -17.47 -34.20 2.97
C PRO A 25 -16.05 -34.41 3.54
N VAL A 26 -15.68 -35.65 3.86
CA VAL A 26 -14.34 -35.96 4.40
C VAL A 26 -13.24 -35.60 3.39
N PHE A 27 -13.42 -35.99 2.12
CA PHE A 27 -12.44 -35.71 1.06
C PHE A 27 -12.27 -34.20 0.83
N PHE A 28 -13.39 -33.48 0.73
CA PHE A 28 -13.38 -32.04 0.49
C PHE A 28 -12.93 -31.21 1.71
N ALA A 29 -12.98 -31.78 2.92
CA ALA A 29 -12.35 -31.19 4.11
C ALA A 29 -10.83 -31.50 4.17
N SER A 30 -10.39 -32.70 3.83
CA SER A 30 -8.97 -33.09 3.95
C SER A 30 -8.09 -32.50 2.84
N ALA A 31 -8.61 -32.41 1.59
CA ALA A 31 -7.79 -32.01 0.45
C ALA A 31 -7.21 -30.58 0.56
N PRO A 32 -7.99 -29.54 0.94
CA PRO A 32 -7.46 -28.20 1.17
C PRO A 32 -6.37 -28.15 2.25
N VAL A 33 -6.54 -28.90 3.34
CA VAL A 33 -5.56 -28.97 4.44
C VAL A 33 -4.26 -29.59 3.94
N LEU A 34 -4.33 -30.72 3.21
CA LEU A 34 -3.15 -31.40 2.67
C LEU A 34 -2.41 -30.53 1.65
N ILE A 35 -3.13 -29.86 0.74
CA ILE A 35 -2.55 -28.92 -0.24
C ILE A 35 -1.85 -27.77 0.49
N SER A 36 -2.49 -27.21 1.52
CA SER A 36 -1.93 -26.09 2.30
C SER A 36 -0.69 -26.50 3.08
N ILE A 37 -0.64 -27.72 3.63
CA ILE A 37 0.55 -28.25 4.31
C ILE A 37 1.69 -28.47 3.30
N LEU A 38 1.39 -29.08 2.16
CA LEU A 38 2.39 -29.39 1.13
C LEU A 38 3.00 -28.12 0.53
N LEU A 39 2.16 -27.13 0.21
CA LEU A 39 2.63 -25.84 -0.29
C LEU A 39 3.22 -24.97 0.83
N GLY A 40 2.71 -25.06 2.05
CA GLY A 40 3.26 -24.38 3.23
C GLY A 40 4.66 -24.86 3.62
N ALA A 41 5.07 -26.07 3.26
CA ALA A 41 6.44 -26.54 3.46
C ALA A 41 7.49 -25.71 2.67
N SER A 42 7.07 -24.95 1.66
CA SER A 42 7.95 -24.10 0.87
C SER A 42 8.45 -22.86 1.61
N PHE A 43 7.96 -22.57 2.82
CA PHE A 43 8.52 -21.51 3.68
C PHE A 43 10.01 -21.75 4.03
N SER A 44 10.53 -22.95 3.81
CA SER A 44 11.98 -23.23 3.79
C SER A 44 12.76 -22.39 2.75
N ARG A 45 12.10 -21.87 1.71
CA ARG A 45 12.65 -20.98 0.68
C ARG A 45 12.25 -19.51 0.86
N TYR A 46 11.78 -19.14 2.05
CA TYR A 46 11.36 -17.77 2.35
C TYR A 46 12.50 -16.78 2.11
N GLN A 47 12.25 -15.78 1.26
CA GLN A 47 13.19 -14.70 0.96
C GLN A 47 12.50 -13.35 1.14
N VAL A 48 13.24 -12.36 1.62
CA VAL A 48 12.76 -10.99 1.80
C VAL A 48 13.34 -10.12 0.70
N GLU A 49 12.53 -9.27 0.08
CA GLU A 49 13.03 -8.26 -0.85
C GLU A 49 13.64 -7.10 -0.05
N GLU A 50 14.90 -6.84 -0.34
CA GLU A 50 15.73 -5.87 0.38
C GLU A 50 15.72 -4.50 -0.31
N SER A 51 15.46 -4.47 -1.62
CA SER A 51 15.52 -3.24 -2.40
C SER A 51 14.20 -2.47 -2.35
N VAL A 52 14.15 -1.44 -1.51
CA VAL A 52 13.01 -0.50 -1.45
C VAL A 52 12.85 0.24 -2.78
N GLU A 53 13.96 0.56 -3.47
CA GLU A 53 13.93 1.18 -4.81
C GLU A 53 13.24 0.26 -5.83
N HIS A 54 13.57 -1.04 -5.83
CA HIS A 54 12.96 -1.98 -6.76
C HIS A 54 11.44 -2.08 -6.56
N LEU A 55 11.00 -2.06 -5.30
CA LEU A 55 9.60 -2.18 -4.91
C LEU A 55 8.78 -0.94 -5.23
N LEU A 56 9.29 0.25 -4.87
CA LEU A 56 8.48 1.47 -4.80
C LEU A 56 8.82 2.51 -5.86
N ALA A 57 10.01 2.47 -6.46
CA ALA A 57 10.31 3.34 -7.58
C ALA A 57 9.75 2.73 -8.88
N PRO A 58 9.19 3.56 -9.80
CA PRO A 58 8.69 3.07 -11.08
C PRO A 58 9.77 2.27 -11.84
N GLN A 59 9.45 1.08 -12.36
CA GLN A 59 10.41 0.22 -13.06
C GLN A 59 10.95 0.87 -14.34
N HIS A 60 10.04 1.42 -15.12
CA HIS A 60 10.30 2.18 -16.34
C HIS A 60 10.12 3.66 -16.03
N SER A 61 11.21 4.32 -15.63
CA SER A 61 11.27 5.77 -15.47
C SER A 61 12.41 6.35 -16.29
N LEU A 62 12.25 7.60 -16.73
CA LEU A 62 13.30 8.32 -17.46
C LEU A 62 14.53 8.49 -16.56
N ALA A 63 14.31 8.76 -15.27
CA ALA A 63 15.39 8.83 -14.27
C ALA A 63 16.25 7.56 -14.18
N LYS A 64 15.68 6.36 -14.33
CA LYS A 64 16.48 5.11 -14.37
C LYS A 64 17.31 4.98 -15.65
N ILE A 65 16.80 5.45 -16.78
CA ILE A 65 17.54 5.49 -18.05
C ILE A 65 18.67 6.52 -17.98
N GLU A 66 18.38 7.72 -17.48
CA GLU A 66 19.35 8.79 -17.21
C GLU A 66 20.46 8.27 -16.28
N ARG A 67 20.10 7.56 -15.20
CA ARG A 67 21.07 6.91 -14.29
C ARG A 67 21.99 5.94 -15.02
N ASN A 68 21.44 5.07 -15.86
CA ASN A 68 22.24 4.08 -16.59
C ASN A 68 23.24 4.75 -17.56
N LEU A 69 22.82 5.84 -18.22
CA LEU A 69 23.70 6.64 -19.07
C LEU A 69 24.76 7.40 -18.25
N VAL A 70 24.38 7.98 -17.11
CA VAL A 70 25.35 8.61 -16.20
C VAL A 70 26.37 7.60 -15.70
N ASN A 71 25.93 6.41 -15.30
CA ASN A 71 26.82 5.35 -14.81
C ASN A 71 27.75 4.80 -15.89
N SER A 72 27.34 4.81 -17.17
CA SER A 72 28.19 4.35 -18.27
C SER A 72 29.27 5.36 -18.64
N LEU A 73 28.95 6.65 -18.60
CA LEU A 73 29.89 7.75 -18.87
C LEU A 73 30.80 8.03 -17.66
N PHE A 74 30.22 8.08 -16.46
CA PHE A 74 30.88 8.46 -15.21
C PHE A 74 30.65 7.40 -14.10
N PRO A 75 31.31 6.22 -14.19
CA PRO A 75 31.08 5.11 -13.26
C PRO A 75 31.63 5.37 -11.85
N VAL A 76 30.77 5.24 -10.83
CA VAL A 76 31.08 5.52 -9.40
C VAL A 76 32.24 4.66 -8.85
N ASN A 77 32.31 3.39 -9.25
CA ASN A 77 33.28 2.42 -8.70
C ASN A 77 34.73 2.67 -9.13
N ARG A 78 35.00 3.53 -10.13
CA ARG A 78 36.37 3.88 -10.52
C ARG A 78 36.78 5.14 -9.78
N SER A 79 37.22 4.97 -8.53
CA SER A 79 38.17 5.84 -7.79
C SER A 79 38.50 7.16 -8.51
N LYS A 80 37.64 8.19 -8.42
CA LYS A 80 37.77 9.54 -9.03
C LYS A 80 36.51 10.40 -8.80
N HIS A 81 35.99 10.49 -7.58
CA HIS A 81 34.81 11.33 -7.33
C HIS A 81 34.93 12.22 -6.10
N ARG A 82 34.85 13.54 -6.30
CA ARG A 82 34.32 14.43 -5.26
C ARG A 82 32.81 14.23 -5.25
N LEU A 83 32.34 13.44 -4.29
CA LEU A 83 30.91 13.18 -4.10
C LEU A 83 30.35 14.38 -3.34
N TYR A 84 29.45 15.15 -3.94
CA TYR A 84 28.70 16.13 -3.16
C TYR A 84 27.72 15.36 -2.27
N SER A 85 27.55 15.82 -1.03
CA SER A 85 26.73 15.18 -0.01
C SER A 85 25.32 14.81 -0.48
N ASP A 86 24.78 15.46 -1.53
CA ASP A 86 23.44 15.18 -2.07
C ASP A 86 23.38 14.48 -3.43
N LEU A 87 24.53 14.14 -4.04
CA LEU A 87 24.55 13.06 -5.02
C LEU A 87 24.46 11.75 -4.24
N GLN A 88 23.24 11.30 -3.99
CA GLN A 88 22.90 10.00 -3.39
C GLN A 88 23.44 8.86 -4.26
N THR A 89 24.75 8.65 -4.28
CA THR A 89 25.35 7.66 -5.16
C THR A 89 24.83 6.26 -4.87
N PRO A 90 24.59 5.44 -5.89
CA PRO A 90 24.43 4.01 -5.69
C PRO A 90 25.71 3.48 -5.04
N GLY A 91 25.61 3.02 -3.80
CA GLY A 91 26.73 2.60 -2.98
C GLY A 91 26.39 2.71 -1.49
N ARG A 92 27.34 2.25 -0.66
CA ARG A 92 27.17 2.28 0.79
C ARG A 92 27.71 3.58 1.40
N TYR A 93 27.01 4.12 2.38
CA TYR A 93 27.42 5.36 3.04
C TYR A 93 26.82 5.49 4.44
N GLY A 94 27.48 6.32 5.27
CA GLY A 94 26.95 6.81 6.54
C GLY A 94 26.85 8.33 6.52
N ARG A 95 25.72 8.87 6.95
CA ARG A 95 25.45 10.31 7.11
C ARG A 95 25.08 10.61 8.54
N VAL A 96 25.46 11.79 9.01
CA VAL A 96 25.02 12.29 10.31
C VAL A 96 24.74 13.78 10.22
N ILE A 97 23.55 14.18 10.68
CA ILE A 97 23.22 15.59 10.91
C ILE A 97 23.43 15.89 12.40
N VAL A 98 24.24 16.89 12.71
CA VAL A 98 24.53 17.35 14.08
C VAL A 98 23.88 18.72 14.28
N THR A 99 23.10 18.87 15.36
CA THR A 99 22.33 20.08 15.66
C THR A 99 22.48 20.50 17.12
N SER A 100 22.28 21.80 17.38
CA SER A 100 22.15 22.32 18.74
C SER A 100 20.71 22.25 19.27
N PHE A 101 20.54 21.99 20.57
CA PHE A 101 19.23 22.17 21.23
C PHE A 101 18.78 23.65 21.29
N GLN A 102 19.72 24.60 21.40
CA GLN A 102 19.41 26.01 21.69
C GLN A 102 19.62 26.94 20.48
N LYS A 103 19.57 26.41 19.25
CA LYS A 103 19.96 27.15 18.02
C LYS A 103 21.36 27.78 18.15
N ALA A 104 22.25 27.15 18.92
CA ALA A 104 23.62 27.62 19.06
C ALA A 104 24.36 27.48 17.74
N ASN A 105 25.41 28.28 17.57
CA ASN A 105 26.24 28.22 16.38
C ASN A 105 27.13 26.97 16.41
N MET A 106 26.90 26.05 15.47
CA MET A 106 27.71 24.84 15.28
C MET A 106 29.14 25.14 14.81
N LEU A 107 29.40 26.38 14.37
CA LEU A 107 30.74 26.85 14.02
C LEU A 107 31.51 27.41 15.22
N ASP A 108 30.95 27.48 16.43
CA ASP A 108 31.69 27.90 17.62
C ASP A 108 32.82 26.94 17.96
N GLN A 109 33.82 27.39 18.73
CA GLN A 109 35.01 26.60 19.06
C GLN A 109 34.66 25.26 19.69
N HIS A 110 33.75 25.26 20.67
CA HIS A 110 33.32 24.06 21.37
C HIS A 110 32.68 23.03 20.43
N HIS A 111 31.75 23.47 19.57
CA HIS A 111 31.04 22.59 18.64
C HIS A 111 31.95 22.10 17.50
N THR A 112 32.83 22.97 17.00
CA THR A 112 33.85 22.60 16.00
C THR A 112 34.75 21.47 16.53
N ASP A 113 35.26 21.61 17.76
CA ASP A 113 36.08 20.58 18.39
C ASP A 113 35.30 19.28 18.64
N LEU A 114 34.03 19.38 19.01
CA LEU A 114 33.15 18.22 19.20
C LEU A 114 32.94 17.46 17.88
N ILE A 115 32.69 18.17 16.79
CA ILE A 115 32.48 17.57 15.46
C ILE A 115 33.76 16.91 14.94
N LEU A 116 34.92 17.53 15.13
CA LEU A 116 36.21 16.91 14.78
C LEU A 116 36.51 15.68 15.65
N LYS A 117 36.12 15.67 16.93
CA LYS A 117 36.19 14.46 17.78
C LYS A 117 35.26 13.36 17.30
N LEU A 118 34.03 13.70 16.86
CA LEU A 118 33.10 12.75 16.25
C LEU A 118 33.70 12.15 14.97
N HIS A 119 34.28 12.99 14.10
CA HIS A 119 34.97 12.54 12.88
C HIS A 119 36.13 11.57 13.20
N ALA A 120 36.95 11.90 14.20
CA ALA A 120 38.02 11.02 14.66
C ALA A 120 37.51 9.69 15.25
N ALA A 121 36.34 9.69 15.89
CA ALA A 121 35.72 8.47 16.40
C ALA A 121 35.19 7.59 15.26
N VAL A 122 34.51 8.18 14.27
CA VAL A 122 33.96 7.48 13.10
C VAL A 122 35.06 6.87 12.22
N THR A 123 36.14 7.61 11.97
CA THR A 123 37.26 7.11 11.15
C THR A 123 38.05 5.97 11.82
N LYS A 124 37.99 5.87 13.15
CA LYS A 124 38.63 4.79 13.93
C LYS A 124 37.76 3.54 14.10
N ILE A 125 36.53 3.52 13.58
CA ILE A 125 35.67 2.32 13.62
C ILE A 125 36.40 1.14 12.98
N GLN A 126 36.44 0.02 13.69
CA GLN A 126 37.03 -1.24 13.23
C GLN A 126 35.94 -2.30 13.09
N VAL A 127 35.93 -2.98 11.94
CA VAL A 127 35.08 -4.14 11.67
C VAL A 127 35.98 -5.38 11.68
N PRO A 128 35.94 -6.18 12.77
CA PRO A 128 36.78 -7.36 12.86
C PRO A 128 36.30 -8.44 11.88
N ARG A 129 37.24 -9.01 11.12
CA ARG A 129 37.06 -10.20 10.29
C ARG A 129 38.15 -11.21 10.59
N PRO A 130 37.92 -12.51 10.29
CA PRO A 130 38.96 -13.53 10.47
C PRO A 130 40.25 -13.11 9.74
N GLY A 131 41.31 -12.85 10.50
CA GLY A 131 42.63 -12.47 9.97
C GLY A 131 42.86 -10.97 9.68
N PHE A 132 41.83 -10.11 9.69
CA PHE A 132 42.01 -8.68 9.40
C PHE A 132 40.94 -7.80 10.05
N ASN A 133 41.36 -6.68 10.64
CA ASN A 133 40.45 -5.66 11.17
C ASN A 133 40.32 -4.51 10.17
N TYR A 134 39.19 -4.48 9.46
CA TYR A 134 38.92 -3.43 8.48
C TYR A 134 38.61 -2.12 9.19
N THR A 135 39.37 -1.07 8.89
CA THR A 135 39.07 0.31 9.33
C THR A 135 38.41 1.10 8.21
N PHE A 136 37.86 2.28 8.51
CA PHE A 136 37.30 3.18 7.50
C PHE A 136 38.26 3.41 6.31
N ALA A 137 39.57 3.56 6.57
CA ALA A 137 40.57 3.77 5.53
C ALA A 137 40.69 2.63 4.50
N HIS A 138 40.25 1.41 4.85
CA HIS A 138 40.31 0.25 3.96
C HIS A 138 39.07 0.11 3.06
N ILE A 139 37.96 0.76 3.44
CA ILE A 139 36.66 0.63 2.76
C ILE A 139 36.12 1.97 2.26
N CYS A 140 36.79 3.09 2.53
CA CYS A 140 36.39 4.40 2.05
C CYS A 140 36.60 4.53 0.54
N ILE A 141 35.86 5.43 -0.11
CA ILE A 141 36.14 5.80 -1.50
C ILE A 141 37.44 6.61 -1.56
N LEU A 142 38.38 6.18 -2.40
CA LEU A 142 39.71 6.79 -2.56
C LEU A 142 39.74 7.86 -3.66
N ASN A 143 40.42 8.97 -3.38
CA ASN A 143 40.81 10.00 -4.33
C ASN A 143 42.02 9.55 -5.18
N ASN A 144 42.41 10.35 -6.19
CA ASN A 144 43.61 10.12 -7.01
C ASN A 144 44.89 9.95 -6.18
N ASP A 145 44.99 10.66 -5.05
CA ASP A 145 46.14 10.59 -4.14
C ASP A 145 46.08 9.38 -3.18
N LYS A 146 45.14 8.44 -3.39
CA LYS A 146 44.87 7.28 -2.53
C LYS A 146 44.46 7.65 -1.09
N THR A 147 43.91 8.85 -0.90
CA THR A 147 43.32 9.32 0.36
C THR A 147 41.81 9.14 0.36
N CYS A 148 41.18 8.96 1.53
CA CYS A 148 39.72 8.85 1.61
C CYS A 148 39.05 10.17 1.22
N ILE A 149 38.00 10.10 0.40
CA ILE A 149 37.12 11.23 0.10
C ILE A 149 36.19 11.44 1.31
N VAL A 150 36.29 12.62 1.91
CA VAL A 150 35.44 13.09 3.02
C VAL A 150 34.86 14.43 2.62
N ASP A 151 33.66 14.76 3.10
CA ASP A 151 33.06 16.08 2.89
C ASP A 151 34.06 17.22 3.24
N ASP A 152 34.18 18.19 2.34
CA ASP A 152 35.12 19.31 2.49
C ASP A 152 34.84 20.18 3.72
N ILE A 153 33.63 20.10 4.29
CA ILE A 153 33.30 20.77 5.54
C ILE A 153 34.24 20.36 6.67
N VAL A 154 34.76 19.12 6.67
CA VAL A 154 35.77 18.68 7.65
C VAL A 154 37.04 19.52 7.52
N HIS A 155 37.53 19.73 6.29
CA HIS A 155 38.69 20.58 6.03
C HIS A 155 38.42 22.04 6.41
N VAL A 156 37.21 22.57 6.13
CA VAL A 156 36.81 23.93 6.55
C VAL A 156 36.84 24.07 8.07
N LEU A 157 36.37 23.06 8.82
CA LEU A 157 36.37 23.05 10.29
C LEU A 157 37.80 22.94 10.86
N GLU A 158 38.67 22.15 10.23
CA GLU A 158 40.08 22.07 10.59
C GLU A 158 40.82 23.40 10.34
N GLU A 159 40.59 24.04 9.19
CA GLU A 159 41.14 25.37 8.91
C GLU A 159 40.62 26.43 9.88
N LEU A 160 39.32 26.37 10.23
CA LEU A 160 38.71 27.26 11.23
C LEU A 160 39.37 27.09 12.60
N LYS A 161 39.61 25.84 13.02
CA LYS A 161 40.31 25.54 14.27
C LYS A 161 41.75 26.07 14.25
N ASN A 162 42.48 25.85 13.16
CA ASN A 162 43.85 26.32 13.00
C ASN A 162 43.95 27.85 12.93
N ALA A 163 43.00 28.52 12.28
CA ALA A 163 42.92 29.99 12.22
C ALA A 163 42.70 30.60 13.62
N ARG A 164 41.84 29.97 14.43
CA ARG A 164 41.63 30.35 15.83
C ARG A 164 42.88 30.13 16.68
N ALA A 165 43.56 28.99 16.54
CA ALA A 165 44.80 28.71 17.25
C ALA A 165 45.94 29.69 16.90
N THR A 166 45.95 30.23 15.68
CA THR A 166 46.95 31.22 15.21
C THR A 166 46.50 32.68 15.36
N ASN A 167 45.36 32.96 16.00
CA ASN A 167 44.76 34.29 16.13
C ASN A 167 44.60 35.05 14.79
N ARG A 168 44.47 34.34 13.67
CA ARG A 168 44.23 34.95 12.35
C ARG A 168 42.74 35.18 12.14
N THR A 169 42.30 36.44 12.16
CA THR A 169 40.90 36.85 11.92
C THR A 169 40.46 36.78 10.45
N ASN A 170 41.37 36.45 9.53
CA ASN A 170 41.11 36.61 8.09
C ASN A 170 40.38 35.42 7.44
N PHE A 171 40.22 34.28 8.12
CA PHE A 171 39.46 33.17 7.56
C PHE A 171 37.96 33.43 7.74
N ALA A 172 37.28 33.70 6.63
CA ALA A 172 35.85 33.95 6.58
C ALA A 172 35.15 32.85 5.80
N ILE A 173 34.24 32.12 6.43
CA ILE A 173 33.38 31.14 5.76
C ILE A 173 32.30 31.92 5.00
N THR A 174 32.20 31.67 3.69
CA THR A 174 31.16 32.25 2.82
C THR A 174 30.16 31.17 2.40
N TYR A 175 28.92 31.57 2.08
CA TYR A 175 27.82 30.66 1.77
C TYR A 175 27.11 31.09 0.49
N PRO A 176 26.81 30.18 -0.46
CA PRO A 176 26.95 28.72 -0.38
C PRO A 176 28.29 28.16 -0.88
N ILE A 177 29.25 29.03 -1.25
CA ILE A 177 30.58 28.62 -1.71
C ILE A 177 31.64 29.29 -0.82
N THR A 178 32.51 28.49 -0.20
CA THR A 178 33.69 28.96 0.57
C THR A 178 34.97 28.78 -0.24
N HIS A 179 35.85 29.79 -0.23
CA HIS A 179 37.18 29.70 -0.81
C HIS A 179 38.20 29.29 0.25
N LEU A 180 38.87 28.15 0.03
CA LEU A 180 39.93 27.63 0.89
C LEU A 180 41.27 28.34 0.59
N LYS A 181 42.25 28.18 1.50
CA LYS A 181 43.59 28.80 1.35
C LYS A 181 44.37 28.29 0.14
N ASP A 182 44.09 27.07 -0.29
CA ASP A 182 44.67 26.46 -1.49
C ASP A 182 44.03 26.99 -2.80
N GLY A 183 43.08 27.93 -2.71
CA GLY A 183 42.38 28.51 -3.84
C GLY A 183 41.17 27.71 -4.32
N ARG A 184 40.90 26.52 -3.76
CA ARG A 184 39.73 25.72 -4.14
C ARG A 184 38.44 26.40 -3.68
N ALA A 185 37.43 26.36 -4.55
CA ALA A 185 36.06 26.74 -4.20
C ALA A 185 35.30 25.48 -3.73
N VAL A 186 34.69 25.55 -2.56
CA VAL A 186 33.96 24.45 -1.93
C VAL A 186 32.51 24.85 -1.75
N TYR A 187 31.60 24.05 -2.30
CA TYR A 187 30.17 24.20 -2.04
C TYR A 187 29.83 23.61 -0.67
N ASN A 188 29.28 24.43 0.23
CA ASN A 188 28.91 24.04 1.60
C ASN A 188 27.40 24.17 1.87
N GLY A 189 26.58 24.32 0.82
CA GLY A 189 25.13 24.54 0.93
C GLY A 189 24.34 23.37 1.52
N HIS A 190 24.82 22.13 1.34
CA HIS A 190 24.22 20.92 1.92
C HIS A 190 24.94 20.44 3.18
N GLN A 191 26.08 21.04 3.53
CA GLN A 191 26.84 20.72 4.74
C GLN A 191 26.53 21.66 5.90
N LEU A 192 26.16 22.91 5.63
CA LEU A 192 25.70 23.88 6.62
C LEU A 192 24.19 24.11 6.52
N GLY A 193 23.47 23.89 7.62
CA GLY A 193 22.02 24.06 7.72
C GLY A 193 21.63 25.16 8.72
N GLY A 194 20.46 25.76 8.52
CA GLY A 194 19.98 26.89 9.34
C GLY A 194 20.96 28.06 9.37
N VAL A 195 21.51 28.42 8.21
CA VAL A 195 22.59 29.41 8.08
C VAL A 195 22.03 30.83 8.17
N THR A 196 22.60 31.65 9.05
CA THR A 196 22.39 33.10 9.04
C THR A 196 23.60 33.79 8.40
N VAL A 197 23.33 34.64 7.42
CA VAL A 197 24.36 35.28 6.61
C VAL A 197 24.42 36.77 6.97
N HIS A 198 25.62 37.33 7.08
CA HIS A 198 25.88 38.76 7.25
C HIS A 198 26.00 39.45 5.88
N SER A 199 26.35 40.75 5.83
CA SER A 199 26.70 41.41 4.57
C SER A 199 27.83 40.68 3.82
N LYS A 200 27.69 40.56 2.49
CA LYS A 200 28.63 39.90 1.56
C LYS A 200 28.78 38.38 1.75
N ASP A 201 27.67 37.66 1.92
CA ASP A 201 27.64 36.19 1.92
C ASP A 201 28.47 35.50 3.03
N ARG A 202 28.90 36.25 4.06
CA ARG A 202 29.67 35.71 5.19
C ARG A 202 28.75 35.01 6.18
N VAL A 203 29.09 33.77 6.56
CA VAL A 203 28.34 33.00 7.56
C VAL A 203 28.54 33.61 8.94
N LYS A 204 27.44 34.04 9.57
CA LYS A 204 27.41 34.49 10.97
C LYS A 204 27.25 33.29 11.90
N SER A 205 26.27 32.44 11.62
CA SER A 205 26.03 31.20 12.37
C SER A 205 25.44 30.12 11.48
N ALA A 206 25.64 28.86 11.86
CA ALA A 206 24.93 27.71 11.30
C ALA A 206 24.35 26.87 12.45
N GLU A 207 23.07 26.51 12.37
CA GLU A 207 22.38 25.71 13.40
C GLU A 207 22.62 24.20 13.27
N ALA A 208 22.99 23.74 12.07
CA ALA A 208 23.21 22.33 11.77
C ALA A 208 24.44 22.10 10.88
N ILE A 209 25.11 20.96 11.08
CA ILE A 209 26.20 20.48 10.21
C ILE A 209 25.91 19.04 9.78
N GLN A 210 26.02 18.76 8.48
CA GLN A 210 25.90 17.42 7.91
C GLN A 210 27.27 16.89 7.52
N LEU A 211 27.54 15.63 7.87
CA LEU A 211 28.75 14.89 7.47
C LEU A 211 28.36 13.61 6.75
N THR A 212 29.07 13.31 5.66
CA THR A 212 28.89 12.12 4.83
C THR A 212 30.20 11.33 4.73
N TYR A 213 30.09 10.02 4.90
CA TYR A 213 31.16 9.04 4.80
C TYR A 213 30.80 8.03 3.73
N TYR A 214 31.57 8.02 2.63
CA TYR A 214 31.31 7.16 1.48
C TYR A 214 32.14 5.88 1.54
N LEU A 215 31.52 4.75 1.22
CA LEU A 215 32.13 3.42 1.28
C LEU A 215 32.17 2.77 -0.11
N GLN A 216 33.17 1.93 -0.34
CA GLN A 216 33.34 1.12 -1.54
C GLN A 216 32.67 -0.24 -1.38
N SER A 217 31.88 -0.64 -2.38
CA SER A 217 31.23 -1.95 -2.47
C SER A 217 31.61 -2.66 -3.78
N ILE A 218 32.92 -2.89 -3.98
CA ILE A 218 33.47 -3.46 -5.23
C ILE A 218 33.17 -4.97 -5.32
N ASN A 219 33.42 -5.69 -4.23
CA ASN A 219 33.27 -7.14 -4.12
C ASN A 219 32.26 -7.48 -3.02
N SER A 220 31.69 -8.68 -3.06
CA SER A 220 30.76 -9.18 -2.03
C SER A 220 31.35 -9.11 -0.61
N LEU A 221 32.66 -9.34 -0.44
CA LEU A 221 33.34 -9.18 0.84
C LEU A 221 33.31 -7.74 1.34
N ASN A 222 33.65 -6.77 0.49
CA ASN A 222 33.64 -5.34 0.85
C ASN A 222 32.23 -4.87 1.16
N ASP A 223 31.24 -5.33 0.40
CA ASP A 223 29.84 -5.02 0.65
C ASP A 223 29.40 -5.50 2.04
N MET A 224 29.74 -6.74 2.39
CA MET A 224 29.44 -7.33 3.69
C MET A 224 30.18 -6.65 4.86
N VAL A 225 31.41 -6.18 4.63
CA VAL A 225 32.17 -5.39 5.63
C VAL A 225 31.57 -4.00 5.78
N ALA A 226 31.19 -3.36 4.68
CA ALA A 226 30.59 -2.03 4.69
C ALA A 226 29.19 -2.04 5.34
N GLU A 227 28.39 -3.07 5.16
CA GLU A 227 27.14 -3.26 5.91
C GLU A 227 27.37 -3.29 7.42
N ARG A 228 28.36 -4.07 7.85
CA ARG A 228 28.73 -4.17 9.27
C ARG A 228 29.29 -2.84 9.81
N TRP A 229 29.98 -2.09 8.95
CA TRP A 229 30.46 -0.75 9.28
C TRP A 229 29.29 0.22 9.45
N GLU A 230 28.25 0.18 8.61
CA GLU A 230 27.04 1.01 8.74
C GLU A 230 26.36 0.82 10.10
N SER A 231 26.20 -0.44 10.56
CA SER A 231 25.66 -0.70 11.89
C SER A 231 26.56 -0.14 13.00
N SER A 232 27.87 -0.36 12.89
CA SER A 232 28.87 0.14 13.85
C SER A 232 28.94 1.67 13.88
N PHE A 233 28.73 2.32 12.74
CA PHE A 233 28.64 3.76 12.59
C PHE A 233 27.44 4.32 13.36
N CYS A 234 26.25 3.75 13.16
CA CYS A 234 25.05 4.13 13.90
C CYS A 234 25.24 3.99 15.42
N ASP A 235 25.84 2.88 15.88
CA ASP A 235 26.09 2.65 17.30
C ASP A 235 27.12 3.63 17.88
N THR A 236 28.19 3.91 17.14
CA THR A 236 29.22 4.89 17.51
C THR A 236 28.62 6.28 17.67
N VAL A 237 27.80 6.74 16.71
CA VAL A 237 27.12 8.04 16.77
C VAL A 237 26.16 8.10 17.97
N ARG A 238 25.39 7.04 18.23
CA ARG A 238 24.48 6.96 19.39
C ARG A 238 25.23 7.03 20.72
N LEU A 239 26.33 6.29 20.87
CA LEU A 239 27.18 6.34 22.07
C LEU A 239 27.82 7.71 22.26
N PHE A 240 28.25 8.34 21.17
CA PHE A 240 28.83 9.67 21.19
C PHE A 240 27.79 10.74 21.60
N GLN A 241 26.55 10.63 21.12
CA GLN A 241 25.44 11.50 21.55
C GLN A 241 25.12 11.32 23.04
N LYS A 242 25.07 10.09 23.55
CA LYS A 242 24.84 9.85 24.99
C LYS A 242 25.88 10.54 25.87
N SER A 243 27.13 10.59 25.41
CA SER A 243 28.23 11.25 26.11
C SER A 243 28.18 12.78 25.98
N ASN A 244 27.44 13.32 25.01
CA ASN A 244 27.38 14.75 24.69
C ASN A 244 25.92 15.23 24.59
N SER A 245 25.21 15.27 25.72
CA SER A 245 23.78 15.60 25.79
C SER A 245 23.39 17.02 25.33
N LYS A 246 24.36 17.90 25.04
CA LYS A 246 24.11 19.27 24.54
C LYS A 246 23.88 19.37 23.03
N VAL A 247 24.15 18.29 22.29
CA VAL A 247 23.92 18.22 20.84
C VAL A 247 23.00 17.04 20.52
N LYS A 248 22.26 17.15 19.42
CA LYS A 248 21.43 16.06 18.91
C LYS A 248 21.99 15.61 17.55
N MET A 249 22.18 14.31 17.40
CA MET A 249 22.78 13.68 16.23
C MET A 249 21.77 12.73 15.58
N TYR A 250 21.62 12.85 14.27
CA TYR A 250 20.71 12.04 13.48
C TYR A 250 21.52 11.19 12.51
N PRO A 251 21.89 9.94 12.86
CA PRO A 251 22.58 9.04 11.95
C PRO A 251 21.62 8.44 10.92
N TYR A 252 22.08 8.32 9.68
CA TYR A 252 21.38 7.67 8.58
C TYR A 252 22.39 6.93 7.70
N THR A 253 22.01 5.78 7.16
CA THR A 253 22.88 4.96 6.32
C THR A 253 22.13 4.48 5.07
N SER A 254 22.85 3.94 4.10
CA SER A 254 22.27 3.29 2.92
C SER A 254 21.29 2.17 3.27
N SER A 255 21.49 1.45 4.38
CA SER A 255 20.58 0.39 4.83
C SER A 255 19.43 0.87 5.71
N SER A 256 19.47 2.10 6.26
CA SER A 256 18.48 2.59 7.23
C SER A 256 17.04 2.52 6.72
N LEU A 257 16.78 2.98 5.48
CA LEU A 257 15.44 2.91 4.89
C LEU A 257 14.93 1.46 4.75
N ARG A 258 15.81 0.55 4.29
CA ARG A 258 15.49 -0.89 4.16
C ARG A 258 15.17 -1.49 5.54
N GLU A 259 16.00 -1.24 6.54
CA GLU A 259 15.82 -1.74 7.90
C GLU A 259 14.53 -1.22 8.53
N ASP A 260 14.26 0.08 8.39
CA ASP A 260 13.06 0.73 8.92
C ASP A 260 11.78 0.26 8.21
N PHE A 261 11.85 -0.01 6.90
CA PHE A 261 10.76 -0.61 6.14
C PHE A 261 10.45 -2.05 6.61
N GLN A 262 11.48 -2.88 6.84
CA GLN A 262 11.30 -4.22 7.39
C GLN A 262 10.85 -4.22 8.86
N LYS A 263 11.30 -3.23 9.64
CA LYS A 263 10.90 -3.04 11.04
C LYS A 263 9.39 -2.87 11.18
N THR A 264 8.71 -2.27 10.20
CA THR A 264 7.23 -2.19 10.15
C THR A 264 6.58 -3.56 10.33
N SER A 265 7.05 -4.58 9.61
CA SER A 265 6.48 -5.94 9.70
C SER A 265 6.71 -6.54 11.10
N ARG A 266 7.93 -6.41 11.65
CA ARG A 266 8.29 -6.94 12.97
C ARG A 266 7.48 -6.30 14.09
N VAL A 267 7.31 -4.98 14.06
CA VAL A 267 6.56 -4.25 15.09
C VAL A 267 5.05 -4.53 15.02
N SER A 268 4.54 -4.89 13.83
CA SER A 268 3.13 -5.24 13.62
C SER A 268 2.76 -6.62 14.18
N GLU A 269 3.73 -7.53 14.36
CA GLU A 269 3.48 -8.95 14.69
C GLU A 269 2.54 -9.15 15.88
N ARG A 270 2.84 -8.52 17.02
CA ARG A 270 2.00 -8.61 18.23
C ARG A 270 0.57 -8.14 18.00
N TYR A 271 0.40 -7.08 17.21
CA TYR A 271 -0.92 -6.50 16.92
C TYR A 271 -1.72 -7.35 15.94
N LEU A 272 -1.05 -8.01 14.98
CA LEU A 272 -1.67 -8.98 14.08
C LEU A 272 -2.17 -10.22 14.84
N VAL A 273 -1.39 -10.74 15.80
CA VAL A 273 -1.85 -11.84 16.67
C VAL A 273 -3.06 -11.40 17.51
N THR A 274 -3.04 -10.17 18.04
CA THR A 274 -4.18 -9.61 18.78
C THR A 274 -5.41 -9.47 17.88
N SER A 275 -5.25 -8.99 16.65
CA SER A 275 -6.30 -8.91 15.63
C SER A 275 -6.90 -10.29 15.33
N LEU A 276 -6.07 -11.31 15.10
CA LEU A 276 -6.53 -12.67 14.86
C LEU A 276 -7.38 -13.20 16.01
N ILE A 277 -6.94 -13.02 17.27
CA ILE A 277 -7.70 -13.47 18.45
C ILE A 277 -9.07 -12.76 18.49
N LEU A 278 -9.09 -11.44 18.30
CA LEU A 278 -10.33 -10.67 18.33
C LEU A 278 -11.30 -11.10 17.22
N VAL A 279 -10.81 -11.30 15.99
CA VAL A 279 -11.62 -11.77 14.86
C VAL A 279 -12.16 -13.18 15.12
N VAL A 280 -11.35 -14.09 15.67
CA VAL A 280 -11.81 -15.45 16.05
C VAL A 280 -12.93 -15.37 17.08
N THR A 281 -12.75 -14.58 18.14
CA THR A 281 -13.79 -14.42 19.16
C THR A 281 -15.07 -13.83 18.57
N MET A 282 -14.97 -12.80 17.72
CA MET A 282 -16.12 -12.17 17.10
C MET A 282 -16.83 -13.09 16.11
N ALA A 283 -16.09 -13.87 15.31
CA ALA A 283 -16.68 -14.82 14.37
C ALA A 283 -17.44 -15.95 15.10
N ILE A 284 -16.89 -16.46 16.21
CA ILE A 284 -17.56 -17.46 17.06
C ILE A 284 -18.87 -16.88 17.64
N LEU A 285 -18.84 -15.64 18.13
CA LEU A 285 -20.01 -14.95 18.67
C LEU A 285 -21.07 -14.70 17.59
N CYS A 286 -20.68 -14.21 16.40
CA CYS A 286 -21.57 -13.97 15.27
C CYS A 286 -22.27 -15.24 14.78
N CYS A 287 -21.60 -16.40 14.86
CA CYS A 287 -22.18 -17.69 14.48
C CYS A 287 -22.97 -18.36 15.61
N SER A 288 -22.91 -17.84 16.83
CA SER A 288 -23.64 -18.36 17.99
C SER A 288 -25.09 -17.91 17.99
N MET A 289 -25.99 -18.79 18.43
CA MET A 289 -27.41 -18.51 18.60
C MET A 289 -27.86 -18.94 19.99
N GLN A 290 -29.00 -18.41 20.45
CA GLN A 290 -29.59 -18.78 21.74
C GLN A 290 -30.01 -20.26 21.79
N ASP A 291 -30.43 -20.82 20.66
CA ASP A 291 -30.75 -22.23 20.53
C ASP A 291 -29.46 -23.07 20.42
N CYS A 292 -29.24 -23.96 21.40
CA CYS A 292 -28.03 -24.78 21.49
C CYS A 292 -27.89 -25.86 20.40
N VAL A 293 -28.94 -26.21 19.66
CA VAL A 293 -28.89 -27.17 18.54
C VAL A 293 -28.55 -26.45 17.23
N ARG A 294 -29.05 -25.24 17.08
CA ARG A 294 -28.92 -24.46 15.82
C ARG A 294 -27.74 -23.50 15.82
N SER A 295 -27.24 -23.14 17.00
CA SER A 295 -26.00 -22.39 17.17
C SER A 295 -24.86 -23.08 16.40
N LYS A 296 -23.99 -22.35 15.68
CA LYS A 296 -22.88 -22.97 14.94
C LYS A 296 -21.55 -22.25 15.21
N PRO A 297 -21.13 -22.13 16.49
CA PRO A 297 -19.95 -21.33 16.87
C PRO A 297 -18.69 -21.78 16.12
N TRP A 298 -18.51 -23.10 15.93
CA TRP A 298 -17.37 -23.67 15.23
C TRP A 298 -17.28 -23.28 13.76
N LEU A 299 -18.40 -22.93 13.09
CA LEU A 299 -18.32 -22.43 11.72
C LEU A 299 -17.64 -21.06 11.63
N GLY A 300 -17.76 -20.21 12.66
CA GLY A 300 -17.02 -18.96 12.70
C GLY A 300 -15.51 -19.19 12.72
N LEU A 301 -15.05 -20.12 13.56
CA LEU A 301 -13.64 -20.54 13.60
C LEU A 301 -13.20 -21.20 12.29
N LEU A 302 -13.97 -22.17 11.77
CA LEU A 302 -13.65 -22.90 10.55
C LEU A 302 -13.66 -22.00 9.30
N GLY A 303 -14.48 -20.95 9.28
CA GLY A 303 -14.42 -19.91 8.26
C GLY A 303 -13.08 -19.20 8.24
N LEU A 304 -12.55 -18.81 9.40
CA LEU A 304 -11.23 -18.19 9.51
C LEU A 304 -10.07 -19.16 9.20
N VAL A 305 -10.22 -20.44 9.56
CA VAL A 305 -9.27 -21.50 9.16
C VAL A 305 -9.26 -21.63 7.64
N THR A 306 -10.42 -21.57 6.98
CA THR A 306 -10.53 -21.61 5.51
C THR A 306 -9.70 -20.48 4.86
N ILE A 307 -9.87 -19.26 5.36
CA ILE A 307 -9.16 -18.06 4.87
C ILE A 307 -7.65 -18.17 5.11
N SER A 308 -7.27 -18.69 6.29
CA SER A 308 -5.88 -18.89 6.67
C SER A 308 -5.18 -19.94 5.81
N LEU A 309 -5.86 -21.06 5.53
CA LEU A 309 -5.37 -22.11 4.62
C LEU A 309 -5.18 -21.56 3.20
N ALA A 310 -6.12 -20.77 2.69
CA ALA A 310 -5.99 -20.16 1.36
C ALA A 310 -4.81 -19.19 1.28
N THR A 311 -4.62 -18.37 2.32
CA THR A 311 -3.49 -17.44 2.42
C THR A 311 -2.16 -18.20 2.51
N LEU A 312 -2.11 -19.29 3.29
CA LEU A 312 -0.93 -20.16 3.40
C LEU A 312 -0.58 -20.80 2.06
N THR A 313 -1.57 -21.28 1.33
CA THR A 313 -1.40 -21.85 -0.01
C THR A 313 -0.85 -20.83 -1.00
N ALA A 314 -1.39 -19.61 -1.02
CA ALA A 314 -0.89 -18.54 -1.88
C ALA A 314 0.56 -18.16 -1.54
N ALA A 315 0.87 -17.99 -0.25
CA ALA A 315 2.22 -17.77 0.23
C ALA A 315 3.18 -18.91 -0.18
N GLY A 316 2.71 -20.16 -0.08
CA GLY A 316 3.43 -21.35 -0.49
C GLY A 316 3.79 -21.36 -1.97
N ILE A 317 2.85 -20.96 -2.84
CA ILE A 317 3.07 -20.86 -4.30
C ILE A 317 4.09 -19.77 -4.62
N ILE A 318 3.99 -18.60 -3.99
CA ILE A 318 4.93 -17.48 -4.21
C ILE A 318 6.34 -17.89 -3.82
N ASN A 319 6.51 -18.58 -2.69
CA ASN A 319 7.81 -19.11 -2.28
C ASN A 319 8.38 -20.10 -3.31
N LEU A 320 7.53 -20.97 -3.90
CA LEU A 320 7.97 -21.95 -4.89
C LEU A 320 8.37 -21.32 -6.23
N THR A 321 7.74 -20.21 -6.62
CA THR A 321 8.08 -19.46 -7.83
C THR A 321 9.27 -18.51 -7.64
N GLY A 322 9.89 -18.48 -6.46
CA GLY A 322 11.01 -17.61 -6.13
C GLY A 322 10.61 -16.17 -5.81
N GLY A 323 9.33 -15.94 -5.48
CA GLY A 323 8.84 -14.65 -5.03
C GLY A 323 9.38 -14.27 -3.65
N LYS A 324 9.62 -12.98 -3.46
CA LYS A 324 10.18 -12.40 -2.24
C LYS A 324 9.13 -11.58 -1.48
N TYR A 325 9.19 -11.64 -0.16
CA TYR A 325 8.26 -10.98 0.74
C TYR A 325 8.72 -9.57 1.07
N ASN A 326 7.77 -8.68 1.31
CA ASN A 326 8.02 -7.31 1.71
C ASN A 326 6.91 -6.81 2.66
N SER A 327 7.09 -5.63 3.25
CA SER A 327 6.15 -5.09 4.23
C SER A 327 4.80 -4.65 3.64
N THR A 328 4.63 -4.48 2.32
CA THR A 328 3.33 -4.15 1.72
C THR A 328 2.34 -5.32 1.81
N PHE A 329 2.84 -6.56 1.95
CA PHE A 329 2.01 -7.75 2.13
C PHE A 329 1.23 -7.78 3.45
N LEU A 330 1.50 -6.86 4.39
CA LEU A 330 0.71 -6.68 5.60
C LEU A 330 -0.78 -6.43 5.32
N GLY A 331 -1.12 -5.89 4.14
CA GLY A 331 -2.52 -5.70 3.73
C GLY A 331 -3.24 -6.96 3.23
N VAL A 332 -2.52 -7.96 2.73
CA VAL A 332 -3.11 -9.14 2.07
C VAL A 332 -4.04 -9.94 3.00
N PRO A 333 -3.68 -10.22 4.27
CA PRO A 333 -4.58 -10.91 5.20
C PRO A 333 -5.92 -10.19 5.40
N PHE A 334 -5.94 -8.86 5.37
CA PHE A 334 -7.17 -8.08 5.53
C PHE A 334 -8.02 -8.11 4.26
N VAL A 335 -7.41 -8.01 3.08
CA VAL A 335 -8.12 -8.25 1.81
C VAL A 335 -8.77 -9.63 1.81
N MET A 336 -8.05 -10.66 2.27
CA MET A 336 -8.57 -12.04 2.37
C MET A 336 -9.67 -12.17 3.41
N LEU A 337 -9.52 -11.48 4.55
CA LEU A 337 -10.50 -11.48 5.61
C LEU A 337 -11.84 -10.92 5.11
N GLY A 338 -11.86 -9.78 4.42
CA GLY A 338 -13.10 -9.20 3.89
C GLY A 338 -13.81 -10.11 2.89
N HIS A 339 -13.11 -10.56 1.85
CA HIS A 339 -13.66 -11.45 0.82
C HIS A 339 -14.12 -12.80 1.41
N GLY A 340 -13.31 -13.41 2.29
CA GLY A 340 -13.62 -14.71 2.88
C GLY A 340 -14.73 -14.69 3.91
N LEU A 341 -14.81 -13.67 4.77
CA LEU A 341 -15.92 -13.52 5.71
C LEU A 341 -17.25 -13.33 4.99
N TYR A 342 -17.27 -12.55 3.91
CA TYR A 342 -18.47 -12.39 3.08
C TYR A 342 -18.98 -13.75 2.57
N GLY A 343 -18.13 -14.54 1.91
CA GLY A 343 -18.53 -15.84 1.36
C GLY A 343 -19.01 -16.83 2.44
N THR A 344 -18.30 -16.90 3.57
CA THR A 344 -18.62 -17.84 4.66
C THR A 344 -19.91 -17.48 5.41
N PHE A 345 -20.13 -16.19 5.71
CA PHE A 345 -21.36 -15.73 6.37
C PHE A 345 -22.58 -15.78 5.43
N GLU A 346 -22.41 -15.51 4.13
CA GLU A 346 -23.52 -15.62 3.16
C GLU A 346 -24.00 -17.07 3.03
N MET A 347 -23.08 -18.04 2.97
CA MET A 347 -23.42 -19.47 3.02
C MET A 347 -24.15 -19.87 4.31
N LEU A 348 -23.70 -19.36 5.46
CA LEU A 348 -24.35 -19.62 6.75
C LEU A 348 -25.76 -19.00 6.82
N SER A 349 -25.91 -17.77 6.32
CA SER A 349 -27.20 -17.10 6.21
C SER A 349 -28.16 -17.88 5.31
N SER A 350 -27.69 -18.35 4.16
CA SER A 350 -28.47 -19.20 3.24
C SER A 350 -28.84 -20.53 3.90
N TRP A 351 -27.92 -21.18 4.64
CA TRP A 351 -28.21 -22.41 5.40
C TRP A 351 -29.37 -22.23 6.37
N ARG A 352 -29.36 -21.14 7.14
CA ARG A 352 -30.39 -20.87 8.13
C ARG A 352 -31.77 -20.56 7.54
N LYS A 353 -31.86 -20.28 6.22
CA LYS A 353 -33.13 -20.11 5.49
C LYS A 353 -33.69 -21.42 4.93
N THR A 354 -32.88 -22.48 4.88
CA THR A 354 -33.35 -23.79 4.40
C THR A 354 -34.32 -24.42 5.39
N ARG A 355 -35.25 -25.23 4.89
CA ARG A 355 -36.21 -25.93 5.74
C ARG A 355 -35.50 -27.05 6.51
N GLU A 356 -35.78 -27.15 7.81
CA GLU A 356 -35.06 -28.05 8.72
C GLU A 356 -35.49 -29.53 8.58
N ASP A 357 -36.65 -29.77 7.99
CA ASP A 357 -37.19 -31.11 7.65
C ASP A 357 -36.45 -31.79 6.48
N GLN A 358 -35.71 -31.02 5.68
CA GLN A 358 -34.96 -31.54 4.54
C GLN A 358 -33.65 -32.23 4.96
N HIS A 359 -33.30 -33.30 4.25
CA HIS A 359 -32.04 -33.99 4.47
C HIS A 359 -30.84 -33.05 4.22
N VAL A 360 -29.76 -33.21 5.01
CA VAL A 360 -28.54 -32.36 4.98
C VAL A 360 -27.98 -32.16 3.56
N LYS A 361 -28.03 -33.19 2.71
CA LYS A 361 -27.55 -33.11 1.31
C LYS A 361 -28.39 -32.16 0.45
N GLU A 362 -29.71 -32.13 0.65
CA GLU A 362 -30.61 -31.25 -0.09
C GLU A 362 -30.50 -29.81 0.40
N ARG A 363 -30.40 -29.62 1.73
CA ARG A 363 -30.12 -28.32 2.33
C ARG A 363 -28.81 -27.74 1.79
N THR A 364 -27.75 -28.54 1.73
CA THR A 364 -26.45 -28.11 1.18
C THR A 364 -26.58 -27.75 -0.31
N ALA A 365 -27.30 -28.55 -1.10
CA ALA A 365 -27.55 -28.23 -2.51
C ALA A 365 -28.30 -26.90 -2.69
N ALA A 366 -29.29 -26.62 -1.84
CA ALA A 366 -30.02 -25.36 -1.84
C ALA A 366 -29.12 -24.17 -1.48
N VAL A 367 -28.27 -24.31 -0.46
CA VAL A 367 -27.31 -23.26 -0.06
C VAL A 367 -26.36 -22.90 -1.18
N TYR A 368 -25.79 -23.91 -1.86
CA TYR A 368 -24.88 -23.67 -2.99
C TYR A 368 -25.59 -22.99 -4.16
N ALA A 369 -26.81 -23.43 -4.46
CA ALA A 369 -27.62 -22.86 -5.54
C ALA A 369 -27.96 -21.37 -5.30
N ASP A 370 -28.08 -20.97 -4.04
CA ASP A 370 -28.44 -19.61 -3.61
C ASP A 370 -27.22 -18.68 -3.47
N SER A 371 -26.22 -19.11 -2.69
CA SER A 371 -25.08 -18.25 -2.30
C SER A 371 -23.92 -18.25 -3.30
N MET A 372 -23.59 -19.39 -3.91
CA MET A 372 -22.36 -19.52 -4.71
C MET A 372 -22.42 -18.79 -6.05
N LEU A 373 -23.61 -18.53 -6.60
CA LEU A 373 -23.73 -17.76 -7.83
C LEU A 373 -23.22 -16.32 -7.65
N SER A 374 -23.67 -15.65 -6.57
CA SER A 374 -23.23 -14.29 -6.23
C SER A 374 -21.75 -14.27 -5.83
N PHE A 375 -21.34 -15.23 -5.00
CA PHE A 375 -19.95 -15.32 -4.54
C PHE A 375 -18.97 -15.59 -5.70
N SER A 376 -19.35 -16.39 -6.69
CA SER A 376 -18.51 -16.63 -7.89
C SER A 376 -18.37 -15.38 -8.75
N LEU A 377 -19.45 -14.61 -8.92
CA LEU A 377 -19.42 -13.38 -9.71
C LEU A 377 -18.53 -12.32 -9.06
N THR A 378 -18.67 -12.13 -7.75
CA THR A 378 -17.85 -11.22 -6.96
C THR A 378 -16.39 -11.65 -6.94
N THR A 379 -16.10 -12.94 -6.70
CA THR A 379 -14.75 -13.51 -6.82
C THR A 379 -14.14 -13.21 -8.21
N ALA A 380 -14.91 -13.36 -9.29
CA ALA A 380 -14.42 -13.05 -10.63
C ALA A 380 -14.06 -11.56 -10.80
N MET A 381 -14.80 -10.63 -10.18
CA MET A 381 -14.45 -9.21 -10.16
C MET A 381 -13.10 -8.97 -9.48
N TYR A 382 -12.87 -9.60 -8.32
CA TYR A 382 -11.58 -9.53 -7.64
C TYR A 382 -10.43 -10.05 -8.50
N LEU A 383 -10.61 -11.22 -9.14
CA LEU A 383 -9.57 -11.82 -9.98
C LEU A 383 -9.21 -10.93 -11.18
N VAL A 384 -10.18 -10.22 -11.77
CA VAL A 384 -9.90 -9.32 -12.90
C VAL A 384 -9.29 -8.01 -12.43
N THR A 385 -9.83 -7.38 -11.38
CA THR A 385 -9.30 -6.09 -10.87
C THR A 385 -7.87 -6.25 -10.33
N PHE A 386 -7.64 -7.23 -9.45
CA PHE A 386 -6.28 -7.56 -9.00
C PHE A 386 -5.43 -8.17 -10.12
N GLY A 387 -6.01 -8.93 -11.05
CA GLY A 387 -5.28 -9.44 -12.21
C GLY A 387 -4.70 -8.33 -13.09
N ILE A 388 -5.44 -7.23 -13.26
CA ILE A 388 -5.00 -6.05 -14.01
C ILE A 388 -4.01 -5.22 -13.18
N GLY A 389 -4.20 -5.14 -11.86
CA GLY A 389 -3.18 -4.60 -10.96
C GLY A 389 -1.87 -5.40 -11.00
N ALA A 390 -1.92 -6.71 -11.24
CA ALA A 390 -0.76 -7.59 -11.40
C ALA A 390 -0.15 -7.59 -12.81
N SER A 391 -0.76 -6.87 -13.75
CA SER A 391 -0.31 -6.83 -15.15
C SER A 391 1.01 -6.07 -15.31
N PRO A 392 1.76 -6.31 -16.41
CA PRO A 392 2.96 -5.54 -16.74
C PRO A 392 2.72 -4.04 -16.98
N PHE A 393 1.45 -3.63 -17.14
CA PHE A 393 1.09 -2.20 -17.27
C PHE A 393 1.22 -1.45 -15.94
N THR A 394 1.28 -2.17 -14.81
CA THR A 394 1.57 -1.60 -13.49
C THR A 394 3.08 -1.38 -13.35
N ASN A 395 3.50 -0.11 -13.38
CA ASN A 395 4.91 0.26 -13.34
C ASN A 395 5.54 0.20 -11.92
N ILE A 396 4.73 0.05 -10.86
CA ILE A 396 5.20 -0.12 -9.48
C ILE A 396 5.22 -1.60 -9.11
N GLU A 397 6.41 -2.13 -8.83
CA GLU A 397 6.58 -3.56 -8.56
C GLU A 397 5.83 -4.01 -7.30
N ALA A 398 5.87 -3.23 -6.23
CA ALA A 398 5.16 -3.55 -4.99
C ALA A 398 3.66 -3.74 -5.21
N ALA A 399 3.06 -2.91 -6.07
CA ALA A 399 1.65 -3.03 -6.43
C ALA A 399 1.41 -4.30 -7.26
N ARG A 400 2.29 -4.59 -8.23
CA ARG A 400 2.20 -5.78 -9.08
C ARG A 400 2.24 -7.08 -8.27
N ILE A 401 3.21 -7.22 -7.37
CA ILE A 401 3.37 -8.42 -6.54
C ILE A 401 2.29 -8.54 -5.45
N PHE A 402 1.81 -7.42 -4.89
CA PHE A 402 0.68 -7.42 -3.96
C PHE A 402 -0.60 -7.91 -4.65
N CYS A 403 -0.89 -7.36 -5.83
CA CYS A 403 -2.06 -7.74 -6.63
C CYS A 403 -1.97 -9.20 -7.10
N CYS A 404 -0.78 -9.67 -7.50
CA CYS A 404 -0.54 -11.07 -7.85
C CYS A 404 -0.82 -12.00 -6.66
N ASN A 405 -0.27 -11.70 -5.49
CA ASN A 405 -0.51 -12.46 -4.27
C ASN A 405 -1.99 -12.49 -3.89
N SER A 406 -2.64 -11.33 -3.92
CA SER A 406 -4.08 -11.20 -3.63
C SER A 406 -4.92 -12.02 -4.61
N CYS A 407 -4.60 -12.02 -5.90
CA CYS A 407 -5.30 -12.81 -6.92
C CYS A 407 -5.19 -14.32 -6.64
N ILE A 408 -3.99 -14.83 -6.35
CA ILE A 408 -3.77 -16.24 -6.00
C ILE A 408 -4.52 -16.59 -4.71
N ALA A 409 -4.43 -15.75 -3.68
CA ALA A 409 -5.09 -15.97 -2.41
C ALA A 409 -6.62 -15.98 -2.53
N ILE A 410 -7.20 -15.08 -3.34
CA ILE A 410 -8.65 -15.03 -3.62
C ILE A 410 -9.11 -16.27 -4.37
N PHE A 411 -8.34 -16.70 -5.38
CA PHE A 411 -8.64 -17.91 -6.13
C PHE A 411 -8.71 -19.15 -5.22
N PHE A 412 -7.70 -19.36 -4.36
CA PHE A 412 -7.72 -20.47 -3.41
C PHE A 412 -8.76 -20.30 -2.31
N ASN A 413 -9.02 -19.07 -1.87
CA ASN A 413 -10.09 -18.82 -0.90
C ASN A 413 -11.46 -19.23 -1.46
N TYR A 414 -11.75 -18.90 -2.72
CA TYR A 414 -12.96 -19.36 -3.40
C TYR A 414 -13.04 -20.90 -3.45
N LEU A 415 -11.96 -21.58 -3.86
CA LEU A 415 -11.92 -23.04 -3.89
C LEU A 415 -12.09 -23.66 -2.50
N TYR A 416 -11.54 -23.05 -1.45
CA TYR A 416 -11.59 -23.57 -0.09
C TYR A 416 -12.93 -23.26 0.60
N VAL A 417 -13.59 -22.15 0.27
CA VAL A 417 -14.98 -21.91 0.67
C VAL A 417 -15.89 -22.97 0.05
N LEU A 418 -15.71 -23.26 -1.25
CA LEU A 418 -16.45 -24.32 -1.93
C LEU A 418 -16.19 -25.71 -1.32
N SER A 419 -14.97 -26.03 -0.92
CA SER A 419 -14.60 -27.38 -0.46
C SER A 419 -14.59 -27.52 1.06
N PHE A 420 -13.63 -26.89 1.74
CA PHE A 420 -13.41 -27.00 3.18
C PHE A 420 -14.58 -26.43 4.00
N TYR A 421 -14.98 -25.19 3.72
CA TYR A 421 -16.07 -24.56 4.46
C TYR A 421 -17.42 -25.21 4.14
N GLY A 422 -17.65 -25.53 2.86
CA GLY A 422 -18.76 -26.36 2.40
C GLY A 422 -18.91 -27.68 3.16
N SER A 423 -17.81 -28.42 3.33
CA SER A 423 -17.79 -29.67 4.09
C SER A 423 -18.02 -29.45 5.57
N SER A 424 -17.46 -28.38 6.13
CA SER A 424 -17.69 -27.96 7.52
C SER A 424 -19.17 -27.66 7.77
N LEU A 425 -19.84 -27.01 6.82
CA LEU A 425 -21.28 -26.77 6.86
C LEU A 425 -22.06 -28.09 6.90
N VAL A 426 -21.69 -29.07 6.07
CA VAL A 426 -22.29 -30.42 6.06
C VAL A 426 -22.12 -31.12 7.40
N PHE A 427 -20.93 -31.14 7.99
CA PHE A 427 -20.68 -31.76 9.30
C PHE A 427 -21.53 -31.12 10.40
N THR A 428 -21.58 -29.78 10.47
CA THR A 428 -22.44 -29.10 11.44
C THR A 428 -23.92 -29.28 11.14
N GLY A 429 -24.30 -29.51 9.88
CA GLY A 429 -25.66 -29.86 9.47
C GLY A 429 -26.09 -31.24 9.98
N TYR A 430 -25.19 -32.23 9.98
CA TYR A 430 -25.47 -33.53 10.59
C TYR A 430 -25.60 -33.48 12.11
N ILE A 431 -24.82 -32.63 12.78
CA ILE A 431 -24.96 -32.38 14.23
C ILE A 431 -26.35 -31.81 14.54
N GLU A 432 -26.78 -30.81 13.76
CA GLU A 432 -28.12 -30.20 13.85
C GLU A 432 -29.24 -31.24 13.61
N ASN A 433 -29.14 -32.02 12.52
CA ASN A 433 -30.12 -33.06 12.18
C ASN A 433 -30.23 -34.17 13.25
N ASN A 434 -29.13 -34.44 13.97
CA ASN A 434 -29.09 -35.44 15.04
C ASN A 434 -29.52 -34.88 16.41
N TYR A 435 -30.04 -33.65 16.48
CA TYR A 435 -30.41 -32.94 17.72
C TYR A 435 -29.28 -32.95 18.76
N GLN A 436 -28.05 -32.71 18.31
CA GLN A 436 -26.88 -32.63 19.17
C GLN A 436 -26.57 -31.18 19.52
N HIS A 437 -26.12 -30.96 20.75
CA HIS A 437 -25.65 -29.67 21.23
C HIS A 437 -24.41 -29.24 20.43
N SER A 438 -24.40 -28.02 19.90
CA SER A 438 -23.40 -27.56 18.93
C SER A 438 -21.97 -27.47 19.47
N ILE A 439 -21.79 -27.20 20.76
CA ILE A 439 -20.47 -27.18 21.41
C ILE A 439 -20.01 -28.59 21.82
N PHE A 440 -20.84 -29.33 22.56
CA PHE A 440 -20.45 -30.61 23.17
C PHE A 440 -20.67 -31.84 22.26
N CYS A 441 -21.34 -31.67 21.12
CA CYS A 441 -21.73 -32.73 20.18
C CYS A 441 -22.50 -33.90 20.85
N ARG A 442 -23.17 -33.63 21.97
CA ARG A 442 -24.00 -34.61 22.70
C ARG A 442 -25.47 -34.37 22.42
N LYS A 443 -26.27 -35.43 22.34
CA LYS A 443 -27.73 -35.32 22.13
C LYS A 443 -28.36 -34.46 23.23
N VAL A 444 -29.20 -33.52 22.82
CA VAL A 444 -29.97 -32.66 23.75
C VAL A 444 -31.12 -33.49 24.33
N PRO A 445 -31.30 -33.54 25.66
CA PRO A 445 -32.42 -34.25 26.26
C PRO A 445 -33.76 -33.66 25.83
N LYS A 446 -34.80 -34.49 25.76
CA LYS A 446 -36.18 -34.03 25.54
C LYS A 446 -36.61 -33.05 26.66
N PRO A 447 -37.55 -32.12 26.37
CA PRO A 447 -37.95 -31.08 27.33
C PRO A 447 -38.40 -31.66 28.68
N GLU A 448 -39.08 -32.81 28.68
CA GLU A 448 -39.48 -33.56 29.88
C GLU A 448 -38.29 -33.88 30.80
N ALA A 449 -37.21 -34.45 30.26
CA ALA A 449 -36.00 -34.78 31.01
C ALA A 449 -35.18 -33.54 31.42
N LEU A 450 -35.39 -32.41 30.74
CA LEU A 450 -34.72 -31.14 31.04
C LEU A 450 -35.34 -30.44 32.27
N GLN A 451 -36.65 -30.63 32.50
CA GLN A 451 -37.36 -30.05 33.64
C GLN A 451 -36.90 -30.61 35.00
N GLU A 452 -36.25 -31.77 35.06
CA GLU A 452 -35.70 -32.30 36.32
C GLU A 452 -34.34 -31.68 36.66
N LYS A 453 -33.70 -30.98 35.71
CA LYS A 453 -32.32 -30.51 35.84
C LYS A 453 -32.25 -29.11 36.45
N PRO A 454 -31.11 -28.73 37.07
CA PRO A 454 -30.92 -27.41 37.67
C PRO A 454 -30.97 -26.30 36.61
N ALA A 455 -31.33 -25.08 37.04
CA ALA A 455 -31.56 -23.94 36.14
C ALA A 455 -30.38 -23.61 35.22
N TRP A 456 -29.13 -23.74 35.70
CA TRP A 456 -27.94 -23.52 34.87
C TRP A 456 -27.82 -24.54 33.73
N TYR A 457 -28.23 -25.79 33.96
CA TYR A 457 -28.22 -26.85 32.95
C TYR A 457 -29.32 -26.63 31.91
N ARG A 458 -30.51 -26.20 32.34
CA ARG A 458 -31.61 -25.81 31.43
C ARG A 458 -31.23 -24.60 30.56
N PHE A 459 -30.57 -23.61 31.15
CA PHE A 459 -30.06 -22.45 30.42
C PHE A 459 -29.04 -22.86 29.35
N LEU A 460 -28.09 -23.74 29.71
CA LEU A 460 -27.08 -24.25 28.78
C LEU A 460 -27.71 -25.07 27.63
N LEU A 461 -28.78 -25.81 27.90
CA LEU A 461 -29.46 -26.69 26.96
C LEU A 461 -30.79 -26.13 26.47
N THR A 462 -30.95 -24.81 26.46
CA THR A 462 -32.15 -24.19 25.89
C THR A 462 -32.17 -24.50 24.39
N ALA A 463 -33.10 -25.37 23.99
CA ALA A 463 -33.42 -25.70 22.61
C ALA A 463 -34.93 -25.51 22.43
N ARG A 464 -35.35 -24.85 21.35
CA ARG A 464 -36.77 -24.83 20.98
C ARG A 464 -37.02 -26.10 20.16
N PHE A 465 -37.70 -27.08 20.74
CA PHE A 465 -38.10 -28.27 20.02
C PHE A 465 -39.20 -27.92 19.01
N SER A 466 -39.09 -28.42 17.78
CA SER A 466 -40.04 -28.14 16.70
C SER A 466 -41.44 -28.74 16.94
N GLU A 467 -41.59 -29.70 17.85
CA GLU A 467 -42.88 -30.33 18.16
C GLU A 467 -43.89 -29.34 18.76
N ASP A 468 -43.44 -28.29 19.46
CA ASP A 468 -44.34 -27.27 20.04
C ASP A 468 -45.02 -26.38 18.96
N THR A 469 -44.64 -26.49 17.68
CA THR A 469 -45.17 -25.66 16.57
C THR A 469 -46.13 -26.38 15.63
N ALA A 470 -46.67 -27.54 16.01
CA ALA A 470 -47.70 -28.21 15.21
C ALA A 470 -49.03 -27.42 15.14
N GLU A 471 -49.27 -26.48 16.07
CA GLU A 471 -50.46 -25.63 16.06
C GLU A 471 -50.17 -24.22 15.51
N GLY A 472 -50.48 -24.02 14.23
CA GLY A 472 -51.01 -22.76 13.69
C GLY A 472 -50.08 -21.55 13.48
N GLU A 473 -48.89 -21.47 14.07
CA GLU A 473 -47.95 -20.37 13.80
C GLU A 473 -46.66 -20.90 13.16
N GLU A 474 -46.60 -20.86 11.82
CA GLU A 474 -45.36 -20.90 11.03
C GLU A 474 -44.46 -19.67 11.30
N ALA A 475 -44.27 -19.31 12.57
CA ALA A 475 -43.28 -18.35 13.01
C ALA A 475 -41.91 -18.95 12.71
N ASN A 476 -41.43 -18.72 11.48
CA ASN A 476 -40.14 -19.15 10.96
C ASN A 476 -39.08 -19.01 12.06
N THR A 477 -38.68 -20.15 12.62
CA THR A 477 -37.92 -20.24 13.86
C THR A 477 -36.52 -19.56 13.75
N TYR A 478 -36.12 -19.21 12.52
CA TYR A 478 -35.04 -18.29 12.14
C TYR A 478 -35.08 -16.92 12.87
N GLU A 479 -36.25 -16.46 13.32
CA GLU A 479 -36.42 -15.17 14.02
C GLU A 479 -35.74 -15.10 15.40
N SER A 480 -35.30 -16.23 15.96
CA SER A 480 -34.61 -16.29 17.26
C SER A 480 -33.20 -15.70 17.27
N HIS A 481 -32.59 -15.47 16.10
CA HIS A 481 -31.25 -14.86 16.03
C HIS A 481 -31.32 -13.36 16.30
N LEU A 482 -30.55 -12.86 17.27
CA LEU A 482 -30.58 -11.47 17.72
C LEU A 482 -30.42 -10.46 16.57
N LEU A 483 -29.49 -10.70 15.64
CA LEU A 483 -29.29 -9.81 14.49
C LEU A 483 -30.44 -9.87 13.49
N VAL A 484 -31.06 -11.04 13.28
CA VAL A 484 -32.23 -11.17 12.39
C VAL A 484 -33.40 -10.42 13.01
N CYS A 485 -33.67 -10.65 14.30
CA CYS A 485 -34.72 -9.98 15.04
C CYS A 485 -34.54 -8.46 15.02
N PHE A 486 -33.34 -7.97 15.33
CA PHE A 486 -33.02 -6.54 15.25
C PHE A 486 -33.28 -5.96 13.86
N LEU A 487 -32.74 -6.62 12.82
CA LEU A 487 -32.81 -6.12 11.46
C LEU A 487 -34.26 -6.09 10.95
N LYS A 488 -34.98 -7.21 11.11
CA LYS A 488 -36.35 -7.38 10.63
C LYS A 488 -37.34 -6.51 11.41
N ARG A 489 -37.30 -6.58 12.75
CA ARG A 489 -38.33 -5.98 13.62
C ARG A 489 -38.16 -4.48 13.86
N TYR A 490 -36.93 -3.98 13.86
CA TYR A 490 -36.66 -2.59 14.20
C TYR A 490 -36.03 -1.82 13.03
N TYR A 491 -34.92 -2.31 12.50
CA TYR A 491 -34.13 -1.54 11.54
C TYR A 491 -34.83 -1.35 10.19
N CYS A 492 -35.33 -2.42 9.58
CA CYS A 492 -35.99 -2.39 8.27
C CYS A 492 -37.22 -1.48 8.28
N ASP A 493 -38.02 -1.51 9.34
CA ASP A 493 -39.18 -0.63 9.51
C ASP A 493 -38.76 0.83 9.71
N TRP A 494 -37.71 1.07 10.49
CA TRP A 494 -37.20 2.41 10.73
C TRP A 494 -36.58 3.05 9.47
N ILE A 495 -35.67 2.37 8.78
CA ILE A 495 -34.94 2.96 7.63
C ILE A 495 -35.86 3.22 6.43
N THR A 496 -36.91 2.43 6.28
CA THR A 496 -37.88 2.60 5.20
C THR A 496 -39.02 3.57 5.53
N ASN A 497 -39.07 4.07 6.77
CA ASN A 497 -40.07 5.02 7.22
C ASN A 497 -39.94 6.36 6.46
N THR A 498 -41.06 6.89 6.00
CA THR A 498 -41.15 8.15 5.26
C THR A 498 -40.47 9.32 5.99
N TYR A 499 -40.54 9.37 7.32
CA TYR A 499 -39.94 10.44 8.12
C TYR A 499 -38.41 10.37 8.18
N VAL A 500 -37.80 9.19 7.99
CA VAL A 500 -36.34 9.00 8.05
C VAL A 500 -35.66 9.37 6.73
N LYS A 501 -36.38 9.26 5.60
CA LYS A 501 -35.81 9.49 4.26
C LYS A 501 -35.21 10.89 4.07
N PRO A 502 -35.83 12.01 4.48
CA PRO A 502 -35.23 13.34 4.34
C PRO A 502 -33.90 13.45 5.10
N PHE A 503 -33.78 12.84 6.28
CA PHE A 503 -32.54 12.84 7.04
C PHE A 503 -31.43 12.05 6.34
N VAL A 504 -31.75 10.91 5.72
CA VAL A 504 -30.77 10.12 4.96
C VAL A 504 -30.32 10.87 3.69
N VAL A 505 -31.24 11.56 3.01
CA VAL A 505 -30.90 12.42 1.86
C VAL A 505 -30.00 13.57 2.31
N LEU A 506 -30.32 14.25 3.41
CA LEU A 506 -29.48 15.29 3.99
C LEU A 506 -28.09 14.76 4.37
N PHE A 507 -28.03 13.59 5.02
CA PHE A 507 -26.78 12.90 5.36
C PHE A 507 -25.93 12.61 4.12
N TYR A 508 -26.55 12.14 3.04
CA TYR A 508 -25.85 11.89 1.77
C TYR A 508 -25.33 13.18 1.11
N LEU A 509 -26.09 14.28 1.17
CA LEU A 509 -25.64 15.59 0.67
C LEU A 509 -24.42 16.09 1.46
N ILE A 510 -24.45 15.97 2.79
CA ILE A 510 -23.32 16.30 3.66
C ILE A 510 -22.10 15.44 3.30
N TYR A 511 -22.31 14.12 3.17
CA TYR A 511 -21.28 13.17 2.76
C TYR A 511 -20.62 13.58 1.42
N ILE A 512 -21.41 13.89 0.38
CA ILE A 512 -20.88 14.34 -0.91
C ILE A 512 -20.12 15.66 -0.76
N SER A 513 -20.61 16.63 0.02
CA SER A 513 -19.95 17.92 0.20
C SER A 513 -18.56 17.77 0.83
N PHE A 514 -18.44 16.96 1.90
CA PHE A 514 -17.14 16.68 2.51
C PHE A 514 -16.24 15.83 1.62
N ALA A 515 -16.80 14.84 0.93
CA ALA A 515 -16.06 14.05 -0.07
C ALA A 515 -15.46 14.94 -1.16
N LEU A 516 -16.24 15.88 -1.70
CA LEU A 516 -15.78 16.84 -2.70
C LEU A 516 -14.71 17.78 -2.16
N MET A 517 -14.89 18.30 -0.94
CA MET A 517 -13.87 19.13 -0.27
C MET A 517 -12.53 18.39 -0.15
N GLY A 518 -12.56 17.12 0.28
CA GLY A 518 -11.36 16.30 0.37
C GLY A 518 -10.78 15.94 -0.99
N TYR A 519 -11.61 15.61 -1.97
CA TYR A 519 -11.18 15.24 -3.31
C TYR A 519 -10.43 16.37 -4.02
N LEU A 520 -10.82 17.63 -3.79
CA LEU A 520 -10.13 18.81 -4.33
C LEU A 520 -8.77 19.10 -3.67
N GLN A 521 -8.44 18.43 -2.56
CA GLN A 521 -7.22 18.64 -1.78
C GLN A 521 -6.27 17.43 -1.82
N VAL A 522 -6.56 16.44 -2.68
CA VAL A 522 -5.78 15.19 -2.75
C VAL A 522 -4.30 15.52 -3.00
N SER A 523 -3.44 15.09 -2.09
CA SER A 523 -1.99 15.22 -2.19
C SER A 523 -1.33 13.87 -2.45
N GLU A 524 -0.17 13.91 -3.12
CA GLU A 524 0.58 12.72 -3.51
C GLU A 524 1.57 12.28 -2.43
N GLY A 525 1.53 11.00 -2.06
CA GLY A 525 2.38 10.41 -1.02
C GLY A 525 3.72 9.92 -1.54
N SER A 526 4.54 10.82 -2.10
CA SER A 526 5.87 10.47 -2.64
C SER A 526 6.97 10.36 -1.57
N ASP A 527 6.68 10.70 -0.31
CA ASP A 527 7.64 10.60 0.78
C ASP A 527 7.77 9.16 1.29
N LEU A 528 8.99 8.63 1.22
CA LEU A 528 9.35 7.32 1.74
C LEU A 528 9.29 7.25 3.27
N SER A 529 9.09 8.38 3.96
CA SER A 529 8.81 8.40 5.40
C SER A 529 7.42 7.85 5.75
N ASN A 530 6.46 7.85 4.82
CA ASN A 530 5.10 7.35 5.04
C ASN A 530 4.99 5.82 5.03
N ILE A 531 6.01 5.11 4.53
CA ILE A 531 6.02 3.64 4.43
C ILE A 531 6.77 2.94 5.57
N VAL A 532 7.40 3.69 6.48
CA VAL A 532 8.24 3.15 7.56
C VAL A 532 7.59 3.29 8.94
N ALA A 533 8.18 2.65 9.95
CA ALA A 533 7.74 2.76 11.33
C ALA A 533 7.88 4.21 11.88
N THR A 534 7.00 4.67 12.78
CA THR A 534 6.88 6.09 13.20
C THR A 534 8.07 6.61 14.02
N ALA A 535 8.74 5.73 14.76
CA ALA A 535 9.92 6.04 15.57
C ALA A 535 11.16 5.36 14.96
N THR A 536 11.61 5.91 13.84
CA THR A 536 12.70 5.38 13.02
C THR A 536 13.76 6.40 12.72
N GLN A 537 14.97 5.92 12.42
CA GLN A 537 16.10 6.77 12.08
C GLN A 537 15.83 7.54 10.79
N THR A 538 15.16 6.88 9.83
CA THR A 538 14.76 7.49 8.56
C THR A 538 13.86 8.72 8.78
N ILE A 539 12.81 8.61 9.61
CA ILE A 539 11.91 9.76 9.87
C ILE A 539 12.65 10.88 10.58
N GLU A 540 13.42 10.58 11.63
CA GLU A 540 14.15 11.61 12.38
C GLU A 540 15.17 12.34 11.50
N TYR A 541 15.89 11.59 10.65
CA TYR A 541 16.86 12.15 9.71
C TYR A 541 16.20 12.99 8.62
N THR A 542 15.18 12.47 7.94
CA THR A 542 14.46 13.21 6.88
C THR A 542 13.81 14.48 7.43
N THR A 543 13.22 14.42 8.63
CA THR A 543 12.64 15.60 9.31
C THR A 543 13.72 16.64 9.61
N ALA A 544 14.90 16.21 10.10
CA ALA A 544 16.01 17.11 10.35
C ALA A 544 16.57 17.70 9.04
N GLN A 545 16.69 16.88 7.99
CA GLN A 545 17.16 17.31 6.68
C GLN A 545 16.22 18.37 6.09
N GLN A 546 14.91 18.11 6.09
CA GLN A 546 13.91 19.06 5.61
C GLN A 546 13.89 20.36 6.42
N LYS A 547 14.08 20.28 7.74
CA LYS A 547 14.06 21.47 8.60
C LYS A 547 15.28 22.38 8.41
N TYR A 548 16.47 21.81 8.25
CA TYR A 548 17.72 22.58 8.29
C TYR A 548 18.36 22.80 6.91
N PHE A 549 18.07 21.95 5.93
CA PHE A 549 18.73 21.92 4.62
C PHE A 549 17.75 22.12 3.45
N SER A 550 16.57 22.70 3.69
CA SER A 550 15.55 22.94 2.66
C SER A 550 15.83 24.12 1.73
N ASN A 551 16.77 25.02 2.05
CA ASN A 551 16.99 26.27 1.29
C ASN A 551 17.58 26.06 -0.12
N TYR A 552 18.06 24.85 -0.41
CA TYR A 552 18.65 24.50 -1.69
C TYR A 552 18.06 23.18 -2.19
N SER A 553 17.91 23.07 -3.50
CA SER A 553 17.59 21.80 -4.15
C SER A 553 18.69 20.76 -3.89
N PRO A 554 18.40 19.46 -4.05
CA PRO A 554 19.45 18.47 -4.20
C PRO A 554 20.41 18.86 -5.34
N VAL A 555 21.66 18.41 -5.26
CA VAL A 555 22.67 18.67 -6.30
C VAL A 555 22.27 17.97 -7.59
N ILE A 556 21.94 18.74 -8.62
CA ILE A 556 21.54 18.23 -9.94
C ILE A 556 22.80 18.07 -10.78
N GLY A 557 23.09 16.84 -11.22
CA GLY A 557 24.14 16.63 -12.21
C GLY A 557 23.65 17.02 -13.59
N PHE A 558 24.38 17.89 -14.27
CA PHE A 558 24.14 18.33 -15.64
C PHE A 558 25.22 17.71 -16.53
N TYR A 559 24.83 16.75 -17.37
CA TYR A 559 25.75 15.93 -18.14
C TYR A 559 25.58 16.23 -19.63
N ILE A 560 26.64 16.75 -20.25
CA ILE A 560 26.72 16.93 -21.70
C ILE A 560 27.38 15.67 -22.25
N TYR A 561 26.61 14.87 -22.99
CA TYR A 561 27.04 13.54 -23.46
C TYR A 561 27.44 13.53 -24.95
N GLU A 562 27.56 14.70 -25.56
CA GLU A 562 28.05 14.87 -26.92
C GLU A 562 29.26 15.81 -26.97
N SER A 563 30.03 15.69 -28.04
CA SER A 563 31.17 16.57 -28.29
C SER A 563 30.68 17.93 -28.79
N ILE A 564 30.58 18.90 -27.88
CA ILE A 564 30.26 20.29 -28.22
C ILE A 564 31.50 21.17 -28.37
N GLU A 565 31.36 22.23 -29.17
CA GLU A 565 32.41 23.19 -29.46
C GLU A 565 32.56 24.22 -28.34
N TYR A 566 33.09 23.83 -27.18
CA TYR A 566 33.29 24.74 -26.04
C TYR A 566 34.12 26.00 -26.35
N TRP A 567 34.89 25.99 -27.44
CA TRP A 567 35.69 27.13 -27.91
C TRP A 567 34.87 28.17 -28.70
N ASN A 568 33.66 27.82 -29.15
CA ASN A 568 32.78 28.71 -29.91
C ASN A 568 31.94 29.57 -28.95
N THR A 569 32.08 30.89 -29.03
CA THR A 569 31.44 31.84 -28.12
C THR A 569 29.92 31.69 -28.06
N SER A 570 29.24 31.39 -29.18
CA SER A 570 27.79 31.18 -29.18
C SER A 570 27.38 29.96 -28.37
N VAL A 571 28.16 28.87 -28.44
CA VAL A 571 27.93 27.66 -27.63
C VAL A 571 28.24 27.95 -26.15
N GLN A 572 29.25 28.78 -25.88
CA GLN A 572 29.56 29.21 -24.51
C GLN A 572 28.39 29.96 -23.87
N GLU A 573 27.78 30.88 -24.61
CA GLU A 573 26.60 31.65 -24.17
C GLU A 573 25.39 30.75 -23.96
N ASP A 574 25.11 29.83 -24.89
CA ASP A 574 24.01 28.87 -24.77
C ASP A 574 24.13 28.03 -23.48
N VAL A 575 25.31 27.46 -23.20
CA VAL A 575 25.56 26.66 -21.99
C VAL A 575 25.42 27.49 -20.71
N LEU A 576 25.87 28.74 -20.71
CA LEU A 576 25.74 29.64 -19.56
C LEU A 576 24.29 30.09 -19.35
N GLU A 577 23.52 30.27 -20.41
CA GLU A 577 22.10 30.64 -20.32
C GLU A 577 21.26 29.48 -19.78
N TYR A 578 21.51 28.23 -20.23
CA TYR A 578 20.80 27.05 -19.71
C TYR A 578 21.04 26.82 -18.21
N THR A 579 22.18 27.28 -17.69
CA THR A 579 22.59 27.12 -16.28
C THR A 579 22.43 28.40 -15.47
N LYS A 580 21.70 29.38 -16.00
CA LYS A 580 21.41 30.65 -15.33
C LYS A 580 20.43 30.47 -14.17
N GLY A 581 20.64 31.23 -13.10
CA GLY A 581 19.83 31.15 -11.88
C GLY A 581 20.28 30.07 -10.88
N PHE A 582 21.11 29.11 -11.31
CA PHE A 582 21.67 28.08 -10.44
C PHE A 582 22.98 28.54 -9.78
N VAL A 583 23.24 28.02 -8.58
CA VAL A 583 24.60 27.95 -8.05
C VAL A 583 25.34 26.86 -8.82
N ARG A 584 26.33 27.27 -9.62
CA ARG A 584 27.05 26.38 -10.52
C ARG A 584 28.35 25.91 -9.89
N ILE A 585 28.52 24.60 -9.82
CA ILE A 585 29.80 23.97 -9.54
C ILE A 585 30.29 23.39 -10.86
N SER A 586 30.91 24.27 -11.65
CA SER A 586 31.22 24.03 -13.05
C SER A 586 32.70 24.29 -13.36
N TRP A 587 33.34 23.29 -13.96
CA TRP A 587 34.68 23.42 -14.52
C TRP A 587 34.71 24.48 -15.63
N PHE A 588 33.62 24.59 -16.39
CA PHE A 588 33.52 25.44 -17.56
C PHE A 588 33.52 26.93 -17.17
N GLU A 589 32.66 27.34 -16.24
CA GLU A 589 32.66 28.73 -15.72
C GLU A 589 33.98 29.08 -15.04
N SER A 590 34.54 28.13 -14.28
CA SER A 590 35.85 28.31 -13.62
C SER A 590 36.97 28.50 -14.65
N TYR A 591 36.92 27.77 -15.77
CA TYR A 591 37.89 27.88 -16.85
C TYR A 591 37.76 29.20 -17.62
N LEU A 592 36.54 29.64 -17.96
CA LEU A 592 36.33 30.94 -18.59
C LEU A 592 36.84 32.08 -17.71
N ASN A 593 36.59 32.00 -16.40
CA ASN A 593 37.10 32.98 -15.44
C ASN A 593 38.63 32.92 -15.29
N TYR A 594 39.23 31.74 -15.41
CA TYR A 594 40.69 31.57 -15.45
C TYR A 594 41.30 32.24 -16.69
N LEU A 595 40.72 32.04 -17.88
CA LEU A 595 41.15 32.69 -19.12
C LEU A 595 41.05 34.22 -19.02
N ARG A 596 39.93 34.73 -18.48
CA ARG A 596 39.74 36.17 -18.23
C ARG A 596 40.80 36.74 -17.28
N LYS A 597 41.13 36.02 -16.20
CA LYS A 597 42.20 36.42 -15.26
C LYS A 597 43.58 36.45 -15.91
N LEU A 598 43.83 35.62 -16.91
CA LEU A 598 45.04 35.64 -17.72
C LEU A 598 45.00 36.67 -18.86
N ASN A 599 43.93 37.46 -18.98
CA ASN A 599 43.68 38.39 -20.09
C ASN A 599 43.69 37.71 -21.47
N VAL A 600 43.26 36.45 -21.54
CA VAL A 600 43.12 35.70 -22.80
C VAL A 600 41.64 35.68 -23.23
N SER A 601 41.39 35.85 -24.53
CA SER A 601 40.04 35.72 -25.10
C SER A 601 39.46 34.32 -24.85
N THR A 602 38.15 34.21 -24.67
CA THR A 602 37.47 32.91 -24.49
C THR A 602 37.25 32.17 -25.81
N GLY A 603 37.19 32.90 -26.94
CA GLY A 603 37.01 32.39 -28.29
C GLY A 603 38.32 31.99 -28.96
N LEU A 604 39.07 31.06 -28.37
CA LEU A 604 40.34 30.58 -28.91
C LEU A 604 40.14 29.54 -30.03
N PRO A 605 41.10 29.37 -30.95
CA PRO A 605 41.13 28.20 -31.81
C PRO A 605 41.10 26.91 -30.98
N LYS A 606 40.36 25.90 -31.44
CA LYS A 606 40.13 24.61 -30.78
C LYS A 606 41.38 24.05 -30.08
N LYS A 607 42.51 23.95 -30.80
CA LYS A 607 43.77 23.41 -30.29
C LYS A 607 44.30 24.18 -29.09
N ASN A 608 44.32 25.51 -29.16
CA ASN A 608 44.79 26.36 -28.06
C ASN A 608 43.85 26.27 -26.86
N PHE A 609 42.54 26.21 -27.10
CA PHE A 609 41.55 26.05 -26.05
C PHE A 609 41.73 24.72 -25.29
N THR A 610 41.89 23.61 -26.00
CA THR A 610 42.03 22.28 -25.39
C THR A 610 43.41 22.06 -24.75
N ASP A 611 44.48 22.61 -25.34
CA ASP A 611 45.83 22.54 -24.78
C ASP A 611 45.94 23.33 -23.48
N MET A 612 45.40 24.55 -23.41
CA MET A 612 45.36 25.32 -22.15
C MET A 612 44.49 24.66 -21.09
N LEU A 613 43.34 24.10 -21.49
CA LEU A 613 42.47 23.37 -20.57
C LEU A 613 43.22 22.20 -19.92
N ARG A 614 43.89 21.36 -20.71
CA ARG A 614 44.55 20.14 -20.23
C ARG A 614 45.88 20.39 -19.52
N ASN A 615 46.70 21.27 -20.07
CA ASN A 615 48.09 21.42 -19.65
C ASN A 615 48.31 22.58 -18.67
N SER A 616 47.39 23.54 -18.60
CA SER A 616 47.48 24.68 -17.68
C SER A 616 46.39 24.60 -16.60
N PHE A 617 45.11 24.72 -16.98
CA PHE A 617 44.01 24.80 -16.03
C PHE A 617 43.88 23.54 -15.18
N LEU A 618 43.72 22.36 -15.80
CA LEU A 618 43.55 21.09 -15.07
C LEU A 618 44.82 20.62 -14.32
N LYS A 619 45.97 21.23 -14.57
CA LYS A 619 47.22 20.96 -13.83
C LYS A 619 47.40 21.87 -12.63
N ALA A 620 46.71 23.01 -12.57
CA ALA A 620 46.75 23.87 -11.41
C ALA A 620 46.11 23.17 -10.21
N PRO A 621 46.76 23.15 -9.03
CA PRO A 621 46.28 22.40 -7.86
C PRO A 621 44.85 22.81 -7.46
N GLN A 622 44.52 24.10 -7.56
CA GLN A 622 43.19 24.66 -7.28
C GLN A 622 42.06 24.17 -8.21
N PHE A 623 42.38 23.65 -9.41
CA PHE A 623 41.40 23.21 -10.41
C PHE A 623 41.57 21.73 -10.81
N SER A 624 42.59 21.06 -10.27
CA SER A 624 42.93 19.66 -10.58
C SER A 624 41.76 18.69 -10.41
N HIS A 625 40.88 18.95 -9.45
CA HIS A 625 39.69 18.12 -9.21
C HIS A 625 38.71 18.08 -10.39
N PHE A 626 38.70 19.10 -11.26
CA PHE A 626 37.82 19.14 -12.43
C PHE A 626 38.26 18.20 -13.55
N GLN A 627 39.46 17.60 -13.45
CA GLN A 627 39.98 16.69 -14.46
C GLN A 627 39.05 15.48 -14.66
N GLU A 628 38.31 15.09 -13.63
CA GLU A 628 37.40 13.95 -13.60
C GLU A 628 36.02 14.26 -14.16
N ASP A 629 35.72 15.55 -14.34
CA ASP A 629 34.44 16.02 -14.86
C ASP A 629 34.43 16.10 -16.39
N ILE A 630 35.56 15.80 -17.03
CA ILE A 630 35.77 15.93 -18.48
C ILE A 630 36.36 14.63 -19.03
N ILE A 631 35.67 14.06 -20.04
CA ILE A 631 36.12 12.87 -20.77
C ILE A 631 36.75 13.32 -22.07
N PHE A 632 38.07 13.12 -22.17
CA PHE A 632 38.84 13.41 -23.38
C PHE A 632 38.95 12.17 -24.27
N SER A 633 38.81 12.35 -25.58
CA SER A 633 39.18 11.33 -26.58
C SER A 633 40.20 11.89 -27.56
N LYS A 634 41.15 11.03 -27.94
CA LYS A 634 42.19 11.36 -28.90
C LYS A 634 41.81 10.76 -30.26
N LYS A 635 41.62 11.61 -31.27
CA LYS A 635 41.36 11.19 -32.65
C LYS A 635 42.67 10.80 -33.37
N TYR A 636 42.54 10.20 -34.55
CA TYR A 636 43.67 9.78 -35.40
C TYR A 636 44.65 10.92 -35.72
N ASN A 637 44.16 12.17 -35.83
CA ASN A 637 44.98 13.34 -36.19
C ASN A 637 45.71 13.98 -35.00
N ASP A 638 45.90 13.26 -33.89
CA ASP A 638 46.37 13.78 -32.59
C ASP A 638 45.49 14.87 -31.96
N GLU A 639 44.37 15.25 -32.59
CA GLU A 639 43.38 16.16 -32.03
C GLU A 639 42.67 15.54 -30.84
N VAL A 640 42.53 16.32 -29.77
CA VAL A 640 41.84 15.90 -28.55
C VAL A 640 40.52 16.63 -28.44
N ASP A 641 39.44 15.84 -28.37
CA ASP A 641 38.07 16.32 -28.22
C ASP A 641 37.55 16.05 -26.82
N VAL A 642 36.68 16.94 -26.35
CA VAL A 642 35.87 16.71 -25.15
C VAL A 642 34.64 15.94 -25.59
N VAL A 643 34.60 14.64 -25.31
CA VAL A 643 33.50 13.75 -25.75
C VAL A 643 32.28 13.91 -24.88
N ALA A 644 32.51 14.04 -23.58
CA ALA A 644 31.46 14.25 -22.60
C ALA A 644 32.02 15.08 -21.45
N SER A 645 31.16 15.85 -20.81
CA SER A 645 31.50 16.56 -19.58
C SER A 645 30.31 16.59 -18.64
N ARG A 646 30.58 16.84 -17.36
CA ARG A 646 29.54 17.06 -16.37
C ARG A 646 29.82 18.33 -15.59
N MET A 647 28.76 18.93 -15.08
CA MET A 647 28.78 20.02 -14.10
C MET A 647 27.66 19.79 -13.10
N PHE A 648 27.70 20.50 -11.98
CA PHE A 648 26.69 20.35 -10.94
C PHE A 648 25.98 21.66 -10.71
N LEU A 649 24.66 21.60 -10.63
CA LEU A 649 23.78 22.74 -10.50
C LEU A 649 22.99 22.60 -9.20
N VAL A 650 22.85 23.69 -8.47
CA VAL A 650 21.98 23.75 -7.30
C VAL A 650 21.04 24.93 -7.42
N ALA A 651 19.74 24.68 -7.39
CA ALA A 651 18.74 25.72 -7.36
C ALA A 651 18.51 26.20 -5.93
N LYS A 652 18.25 27.50 -5.77
CA LYS A 652 17.76 28.04 -4.52
C LYS A 652 16.24 27.83 -4.49
N THR A 653 15.74 27.16 -3.45
CA THR A 653 14.31 26.86 -3.28
C THR A 653 13.73 27.74 -2.18
N MET A 654 12.44 28.09 -2.28
CA MET A 654 11.68 28.61 -1.14
C MET A 654 11.07 27.41 -0.37
N GLU A 655 10.51 27.60 0.83
CA GLU A 655 10.09 26.54 1.79
C GLU A 655 8.99 25.54 1.28
N THR A 656 8.85 25.34 -0.02
CA THR A 656 7.91 24.44 -0.72
C THR A 656 8.66 23.54 -1.71
N ASN A 657 9.55 22.67 -1.18
CA ASN A 657 10.66 22.10 -1.94
C ASN A 657 10.36 21.09 -3.06
N ARG A 658 9.28 20.30 -3.01
CA ARG A 658 9.12 19.15 -3.93
C ARG A 658 8.41 19.49 -5.23
N GLU A 659 7.34 20.27 -5.19
CA GLU A 659 6.63 20.71 -6.40
C GLU A 659 7.51 21.63 -7.23
N GLU A 660 8.18 22.60 -6.61
CA GLU A 660 9.17 23.46 -7.28
C GLU A 660 10.31 22.64 -7.91
N LEU A 661 10.79 21.59 -7.22
CA LEU A 661 11.83 20.72 -7.75
C LEU A 661 11.34 19.88 -8.93
N TYR A 662 10.08 19.43 -8.89
CA TYR A 662 9.46 18.71 -10.00
C TYR A 662 9.28 19.61 -11.22
N ASP A 663 8.76 20.83 -11.04
CA ASP A 663 8.59 21.82 -12.10
C ASP A 663 9.94 22.24 -12.71
N LEU A 664 10.96 22.40 -11.87
CA LEU A 664 12.33 22.64 -12.28
C LEU A 664 12.89 21.49 -13.13
N LEU A 665 12.69 20.24 -12.69
CA LEU A 665 13.13 19.05 -13.40
C LEU A 665 12.44 18.94 -14.77
N GLU A 666 11.13 19.16 -14.82
CA GLU A 666 10.35 19.14 -16.06
C GLU A 666 10.82 20.24 -17.03
N THR A 667 11.10 21.44 -16.51
CA THR A 667 11.64 22.55 -17.32
C THR A 667 13.01 22.21 -17.90
N LEU A 668 13.94 21.68 -17.08
CA LEU A 668 15.27 21.27 -17.52
C LEU A 668 15.21 20.13 -18.55
N ARG A 669 14.28 19.19 -18.40
CA ARG A 669 14.07 18.11 -19.38
C ARG A 669 13.50 18.62 -20.69
N ARG A 670 12.55 19.55 -20.66
CA ARG A 670 12.07 20.22 -21.89
C ARG A 670 13.20 20.93 -22.61
N LEU A 671 14.06 21.62 -21.87
CA LEU A 671 15.24 22.27 -22.44
C LEU A 671 16.18 21.25 -23.06
N SER A 672 16.42 20.10 -22.44
CA SER A 672 17.33 19.07 -22.99
C SER A 672 16.95 18.56 -24.38
N VAL A 673 15.67 18.65 -24.74
CA VAL A 673 15.14 18.21 -26.04
C VAL A 673 15.12 19.35 -27.06
N THR A 674 14.89 20.59 -26.62
CA THR A 674 14.76 21.76 -27.50
C THR A 674 16.08 22.51 -27.74
N SER A 675 17.08 22.32 -26.87
CA SER A 675 18.37 22.98 -26.97
C SER A 675 19.22 22.45 -28.12
N LYS A 676 20.13 23.29 -28.61
CA LYS A 676 21.14 22.88 -29.62
C LYS A 676 22.16 21.91 -29.02
N VAL A 677 22.49 22.11 -27.74
CA VAL A 677 23.37 21.25 -26.96
C VAL A 677 22.52 20.16 -26.31
N LYS A 678 22.83 18.90 -26.59
CA LYS A 678 22.17 17.77 -25.93
C LYS A 678 22.80 17.51 -24.59
N PHE A 679 21.99 17.57 -23.54
CA PHE A 679 22.41 17.27 -22.18
C PHE A 679 21.35 16.41 -21.49
N ILE A 680 21.70 15.81 -20.37
CA ILE A 680 20.74 15.21 -19.43
C ILE A 680 20.94 15.81 -18.05
N VAL A 681 19.86 15.81 -17.27
CA VAL A 681 19.90 16.20 -15.86
C VAL A 681 19.56 15.00 -15.01
N PHE A 682 20.34 14.76 -13.96
CA PHE A 682 20.13 13.59 -13.11
C PHE A 682 20.53 13.85 -11.66
N ASN A 683 19.63 13.50 -10.75
CA ASN A 683 19.89 13.28 -9.34
C ASN A 683 19.24 11.93 -8.96
N PRO A 684 19.86 11.09 -8.14
CA PRO A 684 19.30 9.79 -7.77
C PRO A 684 17.94 9.87 -7.07
N SER A 685 17.64 10.97 -6.37
CA SER A 685 16.31 11.21 -5.78
C SER A 685 15.20 11.31 -6.83
N PHE A 686 15.52 11.69 -8.08
CA PHE A 686 14.55 11.77 -9.17
C PHE A 686 13.93 10.42 -9.51
N VAL A 687 14.59 9.30 -9.19
CA VAL A 687 14.04 7.95 -9.39
C VAL A 687 12.73 7.74 -8.62
N TYR A 688 12.54 8.44 -7.47
CA TYR A 688 11.31 8.40 -6.68
C TYR A 688 10.32 9.53 -7.01
N MET A 689 10.75 10.57 -7.73
CA MET A 689 9.89 11.71 -8.09
C MET A 689 9.29 11.56 -9.50
N ASP A 690 10.04 10.97 -10.42
CA ASP A 690 9.72 10.98 -11.84
C ASP A 690 8.43 10.21 -12.16
N ARG A 691 7.39 10.97 -12.54
CA ARG A 691 6.03 10.47 -12.83
C ARG A 691 5.47 9.52 -11.77
N TYR A 692 5.84 9.72 -10.50
CA TYR A 692 5.37 8.89 -9.40
C TYR A 692 3.84 8.85 -9.36
N ALA A 693 3.19 10.02 -9.43
CA ALA A 693 1.73 10.17 -9.48
C ALA A 693 1.05 9.31 -10.55
N SER A 694 1.53 9.42 -11.79
CA SER A 694 0.96 8.71 -12.93
C SER A 694 1.18 7.21 -12.80
N SER A 695 2.37 6.81 -12.34
CA SER A 695 2.71 5.41 -12.08
C SER A 695 1.87 4.81 -10.95
N LEU A 696 1.50 5.63 -9.96
CA LEU A 696 0.72 5.23 -8.80
C LEU A 696 -0.79 5.20 -9.08
N GLY A 697 -1.29 6.16 -9.87
CA GLY A 697 -2.71 6.23 -10.26
C GLY A 697 -3.10 5.20 -11.32
N ALA A 698 -2.16 4.74 -12.16
CA ALA A 698 -2.46 3.81 -13.25
C ALA A 698 -3.11 2.48 -12.80
N PRO A 699 -2.64 1.78 -11.74
CA PRO A 699 -3.29 0.56 -11.27
C PRO A 699 -4.73 0.77 -10.81
N LEU A 700 -5.01 1.87 -10.11
CA LEU A 700 -6.37 2.24 -9.69
C LEU A 700 -7.24 2.54 -10.91
N HIS A 701 -6.77 3.40 -11.81
CA HIS A 701 -7.48 3.79 -13.02
C HIS A 701 -7.81 2.58 -13.89
N ASN A 702 -6.83 1.71 -14.12
CA ASN A 702 -7.02 0.46 -14.87
C ASN A 702 -8.00 -0.48 -14.14
N SER A 703 -7.94 -0.57 -12.82
CA SER A 703 -8.90 -1.40 -12.05
C SER A 703 -10.32 -0.86 -12.15
N CYS A 704 -10.50 0.46 -12.08
CA CYS A 704 -11.79 1.13 -12.28
C CYS A 704 -12.36 0.87 -13.69
N ILE A 705 -11.57 1.08 -14.73
CA ILE A 705 -11.98 0.78 -16.13
C ILE A 705 -12.38 -0.69 -16.26
N SER A 706 -11.63 -1.58 -15.63
CA SER A 706 -11.87 -3.02 -15.75
C SER A 706 -13.12 -3.48 -15.01
N ALA A 707 -13.36 -2.93 -13.82
CA ALA A 707 -14.61 -3.13 -13.10
C ALA A 707 -15.80 -2.59 -13.92
N LEU A 708 -15.67 -1.40 -14.50
CA LEU A 708 -16.70 -0.82 -15.39
C LEU A 708 -16.95 -1.70 -16.62
N PHE A 709 -15.89 -2.22 -17.24
CA PHE A 709 -15.99 -3.12 -18.39
C PHE A 709 -16.71 -4.42 -18.00
N LEU A 710 -16.33 -5.04 -16.88
CA LEU A 710 -17.00 -6.25 -16.39
C LEU A 710 -18.47 -6.02 -16.01
N LEU A 711 -18.79 -4.90 -15.37
CA LEU A 711 -20.17 -4.50 -15.09
C LEU A 711 -20.93 -4.22 -16.39
N PHE A 712 -20.30 -3.65 -17.40
CA PHE A 712 -20.91 -3.48 -18.72
C PHE A 712 -21.19 -4.84 -19.41
N PHE A 713 -20.22 -5.75 -19.47
CA PHE A 713 -20.40 -7.05 -20.13
C PHE A 713 -21.33 -8.00 -19.39
N SER A 714 -21.29 -8.00 -18.05
CA SER A 714 -22.26 -8.75 -17.25
C SER A 714 -23.69 -8.26 -17.48
N ALA A 715 -23.88 -7.00 -17.90
CA ALA A 715 -25.19 -6.46 -18.23
C ALA A 715 -25.78 -7.07 -19.49
N PHE A 716 -24.97 -7.71 -20.35
CA PHE A 716 -25.42 -8.45 -21.52
C PHE A 716 -25.59 -9.94 -21.24
N LEU A 717 -24.71 -10.52 -20.43
CA LEU A 717 -24.59 -11.96 -20.23
C LEU A 717 -25.42 -12.51 -19.06
N VAL A 718 -25.31 -11.90 -17.87
CA VAL A 718 -25.74 -12.52 -16.59
C VAL A 718 -26.73 -11.63 -15.84
N ALA A 719 -26.37 -10.37 -15.58
CA ALA A 719 -27.11 -9.45 -14.73
C ALA A 719 -28.13 -8.61 -15.53
N ASP A 720 -29.13 -8.07 -14.83
CA ASP A 720 -30.00 -7.02 -15.39
C ASP A 720 -29.19 -5.73 -15.56
N SER A 721 -29.43 -4.99 -16.65
CA SER A 721 -28.74 -3.71 -16.90
C SER A 721 -28.94 -2.73 -15.74
N LEU A 722 -30.13 -2.73 -15.14
CA LEU A 722 -30.43 -1.89 -13.98
C LEU A 722 -29.56 -2.23 -12.76
N ILE A 723 -29.28 -3.51 -12.50
CA ILE A 723 -28.41 -3.92 -11.38
C ILE A 723 -27.03 -3.32 -11.57
N ASN A 724 -26.47 -3.41 -12.77
CA ASN A 724 -25.12 -2.95 -13.04
C ASN A 724 -24.99 -1.43 -13.01
N VAL A 725 -26.01 -0.69 -13.45
CA VAL A 725 -26.07 0.76 -13.30
C VAL A 725 -26.03 1.15 -11.81
N TRP A 726 -26.84 0.50 -10.97
CA TRP A 726 -26.87 0.79 -9.54
C TRP A 726 -25.59 0.41 -8.81
N ILE A 727 -24.99 -0.75 -9.15
CA ILE A 727 -23.69 -1.14 -8.60
C ILE A 727 -22.63 -0.11 -8.99
N THR A 728 -22.59 0.29 -10.27
CA THR A 728 -21.62 1.28 -10.76
C THR A 728 -21.75 2.61 -10.03
N LEU A 729 -22.97 3.15 -9.90
CA LEU A 729 -23.22 4.40 -9.17
C LEU A 729 -22.82 4.29 -7.70
N THR A 730 -23.07 3.14 -7.07
CA THR A 730 -22.71 2.91 -5.66
C THR A 730 -21.19 2.84 -5.48
N VAL A 731 -20.49 2.09 -6.34
CA VAL A 731 -19.02 1.99 -6.33
C VAL A 731 -18.38 3.35 -6.56
N VAL A 732 -18.84 4.11 -7.56
CA VAL A 732 -18.33 5.47 -7.84
C VAL A 732 -18.55 6.39 -6.64
N SER A 733 -19.73 6.33 -6.01
CA SER A 733 -20.03 7.12 -4.82
C SER A 733 -19.13 6.77 -3.64
N VAL A 734 -18.89 5.47 -3.39
CA VAL A 734 -18.03 5.00 -2.31
C VAL A 734 -16.57 5.40 -2.56
N GLU A 735 -16.01 5.09 -3.73
CA GLU A 735 -14.63 5.44 -4.08
C GLU A 735 -14.38 6.94 -3.99
N PHE A 736 -15.29 7.75 -4.52
CA PHE A 736 -15.20 9.21 -4.43
C PHE A 736 -15.15 9.70 -2.98
N GLY A 737 -16.01 9.17 -2.10
CA GLY A 737 -15.99 9.54 -0.69
C GLY A 737 -14.78 9.02 0.04
N VAL A 738 -14.36 7.78 -0.20
CA VAL A 738 -13.16 7.21 0.44
C VAL A 738 -11.93 8.06 0.11
N ILE A 739 -11.72 8.45 -1.16
CA ILE A 739 -10.63 9.33 -1.56
C ILE A 739 -10.72 10.70 -0.87
N GLY A 740 -11.92 11.28 -0.81
CA GLY A 740 -12.15 12.55 -0.12
C GLY A 740 -11.84 12.49 1.38
N PHE A 741 -12.39 11.50 2.08
CA PHE A 741 -12.17 11.32 3.52
C PHE A 741 -10.75 10.86 3.86
N MET A 742 -10.07 10.13 2.98
CA MET A 742 -8.64 9.81 3.13
C MET A 742 -7.82 11.10 3.22
N THR A 743 -8.05 12.03 2.30
CA THR A 743 -7.37 13.32 2.27
C THR A 743 -7.67 14.15 3.53
N LEU A 744 -8.95 14.24 3.92
CA LEU A 744 -9.35 14.92 5.15
C LEU A 744 -8.76 14.28 6.42
N TRP A 745 -8.50 12.97 6.38
CA TRP A 745 -7.84 12.23 7.45
C TRP A 745 -6.30 12.16 7.29
N LYS A 746 -5.71 13.09 6.53
CA LYS A 746 -4.26 13.22 6.31
C LYS A 746 -3.62 11.93 5.81
N VAL A 747 -4.29 11.24 4.89
CA VAL A 747 -3.73 10.12 4.14
C VAL A 747 -3.47 10.61 2.72
N GLU A 748 -2.19 10.60 2.35
CA GLU A 748 -1.74 10.95 1.01
C GLU A 748 -1.95 9.78 0.05
N LEU A 749 -2.06 10.07 -1.24
CA LEU A 749 -2.18 9.03 -2.26
C LEU A 749 -0.80 8.39 -2.48
N ASP A 750 -0.52 7.31 -1.75
CA ASP A 750 0.68 6.46 -1.85
C ASP A 750 0.36 5.05 -2.38
N CYS A 751 1.38 4.20 -2.53
CA CYS A 751 1.22 2.85 -3.07
C CYS A 751 0.27 1.98 -2.24
N ILE A 752 0.23 2.17 -0.92
CA ILE A 752 -0.59 1.36 -0.01
C ILE A 752 -2.05 1.81 -0.11
N SER A 753 -2.28 3.11 -0.15
CA SER A 753 -3.59 3.73 -0.29
C SER A 753 -4.28 3.30 -1.59
N VAL A 754 -3.54 3.29 -2.71
CA VAL A 754 -4.03 2.83 -4.02
C VAL A 754 -4.42 1.35 -4.00
N LEU A 755 -3.62 0.50 -3.35
CA LEU A 755 -3.96 -0.92 -3.20
C LEU A 755 -5.22 -1.11 -2.36
N CYS A 756 -5.44 -0.28 -1.34
CA CYS A 756 -6.68 -0.28 -0.58
C CYS A 756 -7.87 0.18 -1.42
N LEU A 757 -7.72 1.19 -2.28
CA LEU A 757 -8.79 1.65 -3.19
C LEU A 757 -9.18 0.57 -4.21
N ILE A 758 -8.21 -0.17 -4.78
CA ILE A 758 -8.51 -1.33 -5.65
C ILE A 758 -9.33 -2.38 -4.90
N TYR A 759 -9.00 -2.62 -3.63
CA TYR A 759 -9.81 -3.49 -2.76
C TYR A 759 -11.21 -2.89 -2.49
N GLY A 760 -11.33 -1.59 -2.27
CA GLY A 760 -12.57 -0.87 -1.98
C GLY A 760 -13.65 -1.02 -3.05
N ILE A 761 -13.25 -1.06 -4.32
CA ILE A 761 -14.12 -1.35 -5.46
C ILE A 761 -14.84 -2.68 -5.24
N ASN A 762 -14.07 -3.73 -4.99
CA ASN A 762 -14.61 -5.09 -4.88
C ASN A 762 -15.37 -5.31 -3.57
N TYR A 763 -14.85 -4.79 -2.45
CA TYR A 763 -15.53 -4.86 -1.16
C TYR A 763 -16.91 -4.19 -1.22
N THR A 764 -17.04 -3.09 -1.97
CA THR A 764 -18.35 -2.45 -2.19
C THR A 764 -19.29 -3.33 -3.00
N ILE A 765 -18.78 -4.01 -4.04
CA ILE A 765 -19.57 -4.93 -4.87
C ILE A 765 -20.07 -6.12 -4.04
N ASP A 766 -19.23 -6.72 -3.18
CA ASP A 766 -19.60 -7.84 -2.30
C ASP A 766 -20.86 -7.55 -1.49
N ASN A 767 -20.90 -6.37 -0.87
CA ASN A 767 -21.97 -6.01 0.05
C ASN A 767 -23.23 -5.51 -0.69
N CYS A 768 -23.07 -4.80 -1.81
CA CYS A 768 -24.20 -4.15 -2.49
C CYS A 768 -24.86 -5.01 -3.58
N ALA A 769 -24.11 -5.86 -4.28
CA ALA A 769 -24.61 -6.60 -5.44
C ALA A 769 -25.75 -7.59 -5.10
N PRO A 770 -25.69 -8.40 -4.01
CA PRO A 770 -26.78 -9.30 -3.65
C PRO A 770 -28.06 -8.54 -3.30
N MET A 771 -27.92 -7.45 -2.53
CA MET A 771 -29.04 -6.61 -2.12
C MET A 771 -29.74 -5.98 -3.33
N LEU A 772 -28.97 -5.48 -4.30
CA LEU A 772 -29.49 -4.92 -5.55
C LEU A 772 -30.15 -5.98 -6.42
N SER A 773 -29.55 -7.16 -6.54
CA SER A 773 -30.11 -8.27 -7.31
C SER A 773 -31.49 -8.68 -6.77
N THR A 774 -31.61 -8.90 -5.46
CA THR A 774 -32.87 -9.24 -4.80
C THR A 774 -33.92 -8.14 -4.96
N PHE A 775 -33.52 -6.86 -4.87
CA PHE A 775 -34.43 -5.73 -5.09
C PHE A 775 -34.92 -5.63 -6.54
N VAL A 776 -34.04 -5.72 -7.53
CA VAL A 776 -34.37 -5.51 -8.96
C VAL A 776 -35.16 -6.69 -9.52
N LEU A 777 -34.77 -7.94 -9.19
CA LEU A 777 -35.43 -9.15 -9.69
C LEU A 777 -36.80 -9.39 -9.04
N GLY A 778 -37.04 -8.80 -7.87
CA GLY A 778 -38.30 -8.94 -7.14
C GLY A 778 -39.51 -8.34 -7.86
N LYS A 779 -40.58 -9.12 -8.00
CA LYS A 779 -41.84 -8.72 -8.67
C LYS A 779 -42.99 -8.62 -7.66
N ASP A 780 -44.14 -8.10 -8.11
CA ASP A 780 -45.43 -8.13 -7.39
C ASP A 780 -45.59 -7.27 -6.12
N PHE A 781 -44.55 -7.07 -5.31
CA PHE A 781 -44.61 -6.18 -4.13
C PHE A 781 -44.19 -4.73 -4.39
N THR A 782 -44.52 -3.85 -3.44
CA THR A 782 -44.08 -2.45 -3.43
C THR A 782 -42.55 -2.34 -3.30
N ARG A 783 -41.99 -1.22 -3.78
CA ARG A 783 -40.55 -0.93 -3.67
C ARG A 783 -40.06 -1.03 -2.23
N THR A 784 -40.78 -0.43 -1.30
CA THR A 784 -40.47 -0.46 0.13
C THR A 784 -40.39 -1.89 0.67
N LYS A 785 -41.36 -2.75 0.33
CA LYS A 785 -41.37 -4.15 0.79
C LYS A 785 -40.19 -4.94 0.21
N TRP A 786 -39.78 -4.66 -1.02
CA TRP A 786 -38.60 -5.29 -1.62
C TRP A 786 -37.28 -4.81 -1.01
N VAL A 787 -37.18 -3.54 -0.59
CA VAL A 787 -36.01 -3.05 0.17
C VAL A 787 -35.91 -3.78 1.51
N LYS A 788 -37.03 -3.90 2.24
CA LYS A 788 -37.07 -4.68 3.50
C LYS A 788 -36.64 -6.13 3.28
N ASN A 789 -37.22 -6.78 2.26
CA ASN A 789 -36.87 -8.17 1.93
C ASN A 789 -35.38 -8.32 1.58
N ALA A 790 -34.81 -7.41 0.78
CA ALA A 790 -33.39 -7.48 0.42
C ALA A 790 -32.48 -7.34 1.65
N LEU A 791 -32.81 -6.43 2.57
CA LEU A 791 -32.12 -6.28 3.85
C LEU A 791 -32.29 -7.51 4.74
N GLU A 792 -33.50 -8.06 4.87
CA GLU A 792 -33.74 -9.27 5.67
C GLU A 792 -32.99 -10.49 5.14
N VAL A 793 -32.88 -10.63 3.82
CA VAL A 793 -32.22 -11.76 3.17
C VAL A 793 -30.69 -11.67 3.32
N HIS A 794 -30.07 -10.53 3.04
CA HIS A 794 -28.58 -10.43 2.99
C HIS A 794 -27.97 -9.64 4.16
N GLY A 795 -28.73 -8.76 4.79
CA GLY A 795 -28.19 -7.79 5.75
C GLY A 795 -27.57 -8.41 7.00
N VAL A 796 -28.02 -9.59 7.44
CA VAL A 796 -27.39 -10.28 8.59
C VAL A 796 -25.99 -10.77 8.26
N ALA A 797 -25.80 -11.38 7.07
CA ALA A 797 -24.48 -11.86 6.64
C ALA A 797 -23.51 -10.68 6.46
N ILE A 798 -23.99 -9.61 5.82
CA ILE A 798 -23.24 -8.37 5.62
C ILE A 798 -22.84 -7.76 6.98
N LEU A 799 -23.76 -7.69 7.94
CA LEU A 799 -23.49 -7.14 9.27
C LEU A 799 -22.48 -7.99 10.05
N GLN A 800 -22.59 -9.31 10.00
CA GLN A 800 -21.63 -10.23 10.64
C GLN A 800 -20.23 -10.08 10.05
N SER A 801 -20.13 -10.00 8.72
CA SER A 801 -18.88 -9.75 8.01
C SER A 801 -18.27 -8.42 8.44
N TYR A 802 -19.07 -7.35 8.43
CA TYR A 802 -18.63 -6.01 8.83
C TYR A 802 -18.09 -5.96 10.26
N LEU A 803 -18.82 -6.53 11.22
CA LEU A 803 -18.41 -6.54 12.63
C LEU A 803 -17.08 -7.27 12.83
N CYS A 804 -16.92 -8.44 12.21
CA CYS A 804 -15.67 -9.20 12.29
C CYS A 804 -14.52 -8.45 11.61
N TYR A 805 -14.78 -7.81 10.47
CA TYR A 805 -13.79 -7.04 9.73
C TYR A 805 -13.28 -5.83 10.52
N ILE A 806 -14.17 -5.00 11.06
CA ILE A 806 -13.81 -3.82 11.86
C ILE A 806 -13.04 -4.21 13.13
N VAL A 807 -13.49 -5.24 13.83
CA VAL A 807 -12.80 -5.76 15.02
C VAL A 807 -11.37 -6.21 14.69
N GLY A 808 -11.16 -6.79 13.51
CA GLY A 808 -9.82 -7.12 12.99
C GLY A 808 -8.95 -5.91 12.66
N LEU A 809 -9.54 -4.80 12.21
CA LEU A 809 -8.79 -3.60 11.87
C LEU A 809 -8.35 -2.78 13.09
N ILE A 810 -9.11 -2.78 14.20
CA ILE A 810 -8.84 -1.91 15.37
C ILE A 810 -7.38 -2.02 15.88
N PRO A 811 -6.77 -3.21 16.06
CA PRO A 811 -5.40 -3.30 16.55
C PRO A 811 -4.36 -2.65 15.64
N LEU A 812 -4.63 -2.51 14.33
CA LEU A 812 -3.69 -1.87 13.39
C LEU A 812 -3.55 -0.38 13.67
N ALA A 813 -4.58 0.27 14.22
CA ALA A 813 -4.54 1.69 14.58
C ALA A 813 -3.48 2.00 15.66
N ALA A 814 -3.14 1.00 16.49
CA ALA A 814 -2.18 1.12 17.58
C ALA A 814 -0.75 0.73 17.19
N VAL A 815 -0.52 0.28 15.95
CA VAL A 815 0.82 -0.06 15.46
C VAL A 815 1.60 1.24 15.19
N PRO A 816 2.82 1.40 15.75
CA PRO A 816 3.66 2.57 15.51
C PRO A 816 4.34 2.50 14.14
N SER A 817 3.56 2.45 13.07
CA SER A 817 4.03 2.55 11.69
C SER A 817 3.09 3.34 10.81
N ASN A 818 3.66 4.22 9.99
CA ASN A 818 2.91 5.05 9.05
C ASN A 818 2.22 4.18 8.01
N LEU A 819 2.90 3.13 7.51
CA LEU A 819 2.33 2.17 6.57
C LEU A 819 1.07 1.49 7.12
N THR A 820 1.13 0.99 8.36
CA THR A 820 -0.03 0.35 8.99
C THR A 820 -1.11 1.36 9.35
N CYS A 821 -0.74 2.60 9.65
CA CYS A 821 -1.69 3.68 9.88
C CYS A 821 -2.48 4.02 8.61
N THR A 822 -1.79 4.14 7.46
CA THR A 822 -2.42 4.30 6.14
C THR A 822 -3.34 3.12 5.83
N LEU A 823 -2.84 1.88 5.99
CA LEU A 823 -3.62 0.66 5.80
C LEU A 823 -4.89 0.66 6.66
N PHE A 824 -4.78 0.95 7.96
CA PHE A 824 -5.92 1.04 8.86
C PHE A 824 -6.93 2.10 8.40
N ARG A 825 -6.49 3.34 8.17
CA ARG A 825 -7.37 4.46 7.81
C ARG A 825 -8.11 4.17 6.51
N CYS A 826 -7.42 3.69 5.48
CA CYS A 826 -8.05 3.35 4.19
C CYS A 826 -9.06 2.21 4.32
N LEU A 827 -8.67 1.07 4.91
CA LEU A 827 -9.56 -0.09 5.03
C LEU A 827 -10.75 0.18 5.97
N PHE A 828 -10.54 0.96 7.02
CA PHE A 828 -11.62 1.39 7.92
C PHE A 828 -12.59 2.33 7.21
N LEU A 829 -12.08 3.33 6.46
CA LEU A 829 -12.93 4.24 5.68
C LEU A 829 -13.73 3.49 4.62
N ILE A 830 -13.12 2.57 3.88
CA ILE A 830 -13.81 1.71 2.92
C ILE A 830 -14.95 0.96 3.62
N ALA A 831 -14.65 0.24 4.71
CA ALA A 831 -15.65 -0.51 5.43
C ALA A 831 -16.80 0.40 5.93
N PHE A 832 -16.46 1.53 6.53
CA PHE A 832 -17.41 2.49 7.10
C PHE A 832 -18.31 3.13 6.03
N VAL A 833 -17.72 3.62 4.93
CA VAL A 833 -18.47 4.25 3.84
C VAL A 833 -19.34 3.22 3.12
N THR A 834 -18.83 2.02 2.82
CA THR A 834 -19.62 0.93 2.24
C THR A 834 -20.77 0.52 3.15
N PHE A 835 -20.58 0.48 4.48
CA PHE A 835 -21.64 0.15 5.44
C PHE A 835 -22.82 1.14 5.34
N PHE A 836 -22.56 2.45 5.36
CA PHE A 836 -23.63 3.45 5.23
C PHE A 836 -24.28 3.42 3.85
N HIS A 837 -23.52 3.10 2.79
CA HIS A 837 -24.11 2.91 1.47
C HIS A 837 -25.08 1.72 1.48
N CYS A 838 -24.64 0.57 1.99
CA CYS A 838 -25.43 -0.65 2.01
C CYS A 838 -26.67 -0.56 2.92
N PHE A 839 -26.54 0.01 4.11
CA PHE A 839 -27.62 -0.01 5.10
C PHE A 839 -28.50 1.25 5.12
N ALA A 840 -28.04 2.41 4.63
CA ALA A 840 -28.80 3.66 4.70
C ALA A 840 -29.06 4.28 3.32
N ILE A 841 -28.00 4.67 2.61
CA ILE A 841 -28.12 5.47 1.37
C ILE A 841 -28.81 4.67 0.27
N LEU A 842 -28.32 3.47 -0.04
CA LEU A 842 -28.85 2.65 -1.13
C LEU A 842 -30.30 2.21 -0.87
N PRO A 843 -30.67 1.70 0.32
CA PRO A 843 -32.07 1.40 0.65
C PRO A 843 -33.02 2.58 0.42
N VAL A 844 -32.65 3.79 0.85
CA VAL A 844 -33.50 4.98 0.70
C VAL A 844 -33.61 5.41 -0.76
N ILE A 845 -32.49 5.47 -1.49
CA ILE A 845 -32.47 5.84 -2.92
C ILE A 845 -33.34 4.89 -3.75
N LEU A 846 -33.27 3.58 -3.50
CA LEU A 846 -34.08 2.57 -4.19
C LEU A 846 -35.58 2.70 -3.92
N THR A 847 -36.00 3.36 -2.83
CA THR A 847 -37.42 3.66 -2.61
C THR A 847 -37.94 4.81 -3.47
N PHE A 848 -37.08 5.72 -3.92
CA PHE A 848 -37.47 6.89 -4.73
C PHE A 848 -37.49 6.57 -6.22
N LEU A 849 -36.46 5.88 -6.72
CA LEU A 849 -36.22 5.70 -8.15
C LEU A 849 -36.86 4.40 -8.70
N PRO A 850 -37.10 4.30 -10.02
CA PRO A 850 -37.59 3.09 -10.69
C PRO A 850 -36.60 1.90 -10.55
N PRO A 851 -37.01 0.64 -10.75
CA PRO A 851 -37.96 0.16 -11.77
C PRO A 851 -39.43 0.35 -11.43
N SER A 852 -40.24 0.66 -12.46
CA SER A 852 -41.70 0.61 -12.39
C SER A 852 -42.12 -0.83 -12.16
N LYS A 853 -42.31 -1.20 -10.89
CA LYS A 853 -42.94 -2.48 -10.52
C LYS A 853 -44.43 -2.35 -10.88
N LYS A 854 -44.77 -2.52 -12.16
CA LYS A 854 -46.15 -2.56 -12.63
C LYS A 854 -46.87 -3.58 -11.75
N LYS A 855 -47.85 -3.15 -10.96
CA LYS A 855 -48.86 -4.07 -10.42
C LYS A 855 -49.40 -4.79 -11.64
N ARG A 856 -49.19 -6.11 -11.72
CA ARG A 856 -49.94 -6.93 -12.67
C ARG A 856 -51.39 -6.59 -12.33
N LYS A 857 -52.10 -5.87 -13.22
CA LYS A 857 -53.54 -5.69 -13.05
C LYS A 857 -54.05 -7.12 -12.93
N GLU A 858 -54.50 -7.49 -11.74
CA GLU A 858 -55.35 -8.66 -11.60
C GLU A 858 -56.37 -8.51 -12.71
N LYS A 859 -56.29 -9.39 -13.71
CA LYS A 859 -57.45 -9.65 -14.53
C LYS A 859 -58.46 -10.15 -13.51
N LYS A 860 -59.32 -9.25 -13.05
CA LYS A 860 -60.58 -9.60 -12.43
C LYS A 860 -61.23 -10.55 -13.43
N ASN A 861 -61.07 -11.85 -13.20
CA ASN A 861 -62.02 -12.82 -13.71
C ASN A 861 -63.32 -12.45 -13.00
N PRO A 862 -64.36 -12.00 -13.73
CA PRO A 862 -65.63 -11.74 -13.13
C PRO A 862 -66.31 -13.09 -12.95
N GLU A 863 -65.99 -13.79 -11.87
CA GLU A 863 -66.80 -14.87 -11.33
C GLU A 863 -66.31 -15.14 -9.90
N ASN A 864 -66.84 -14.34 -8.98
CA ASN A 864 -66.83 -14.65 -7.55
C ASN A 864 -67.52 -16.00 -7.35
N ARG A 865 -66.76 -17.02 -6.96
CA ARG A 865 -67.24 -18.01 -6.00
C ARG A 865 -66.34 -17.87 -4.78
N GLU A 866 -66.88 -17.18 -3.80
CA GLU A 866 -66.32 -17.06 -2.46
C GLU A 866 -66.22 -18.44 -1.81
N GLU A 867 -65.02 -18.69 -1.27
CA GLU A 867 -64.70 -19.37 -0.01
C GLU A 867 -65.40 -20.69 0.31
N ILE A 868 -64.62 -21.78 0.39
CA ILE A 868 -64.63 -22.68 1.56
C ILE A 868 -63.20 -23.14 1.83
N GLU A 869 -62.61 -22.66 2.92
CA GLU A 869 -61.40 -23.20 3.55
C GLU A 869 -61.65 -24.66 3.97
N CYS A 870 -60.81 -25.57 3.49
CA CYS A 870 -60.81 -26.97 3.89
C CYS A 870 -60.24 -27.08 5.31
N VAL A 871 -61.12 -27.05 6.32
CA VAL A 871 -60.79 -27.52 7.67
C VAL A 871 -60.93 -29.05 7.66
N GLU A 872 -59.81 -29.70 7.89
CA GLU A 872 -59.66 -31.16 8.00
C GLU A 872 -60.40 -31.65 9.24
N MET A 873 -61.65 -32.10 9.08
CA MET A 873 -62.38 -32.84 10.10
C MET A 873 -62.02 -34.32 9.93
N VAL A 874 -61.19 -34.80 10.84
CA VAL A 874 -60.93 -36.23 11.07
C VAL A 874 -62.23 -36.84 11.57
N ASP A 875 -62.95 -37.55 10.71
CA ASP A 875 -63.97 -38.49 11.15
C ASP A 875 -63.76 -39.87 10.52
N ILE A 876 -63.73 -40.81 11.45
CA ILE A 876 -63.63 -42.26 11.33
C ILE A 876 -64.85 -42.78 10.58
N ASP A 877 -64.67 -43.28 9.35
CA ASP A 877 -65.11 -44.62 8.92
C ASP A 877 -65.19 -44.77 7.39
N SER A 878 -64.94 -46.01 6.98
CA SER A 878 -65.34 -46.63 5.70
C SER A 878 -64.47 -46.41 4.45
N THR A 879 -63.54 -47.36 4.30
CA THR A 879 -63.34 -48.21 3.09
C THR A 879 -63.02 -47.55 1.74
N ARG A 880 -61.75 -47.72 1.35
CA ARG A 880 -61.29 -48.36 0.08
C ARG A 880 -62.16 -48.08 -1.17
N VAL A 881 -61.60 -47.38 -2.15
CA VAL A 881 -60.93 -47.99 -3.33
C VAL A 881 -60.18 -46.86 -4.07
N VAL A 882 -58.85 -46.97 -4.05
CA VAL A 882 -57.94 -46.34 -5.00
C VAL A 882 -58.14 -47.06 -6.33
N ASP A 883 -58.50 -46.33 -7.38
CA ASP A 883 -58.05 -46.55 -8.77
C ASP A 883 -58.83 -45.65 -9.72
N GLN A 884 -58.24 -44.51 -10.09
CA GLN A 884 -58.54 -43.83 -11.36
C GLN A 884 -57.41 -42.84 -11.68
N ILE A 885 -56.21 -43.38 -11.90
CA ILE A 885 -55.17 -42.71 -12.68
C ILE A 885 -55.04 -43.52 -13.97
N THR A 886 -55.69 -43.05 -15.03
CA THR A 886 -55.24 -43.10 -16.44
C THR A 886 -56.42 -42.71 -17.32
N THR A 887 -56.39 -41.49 -17.88
CA THR A 887 -56.87 -41.22 -19.24
C THR A 887 -56.41 -39.84 -19.72
N VAL A 888 -55.47 -39.90 -20.68
CA VAL A 888 -55.01 -38.90 -21.68
C VAL A 888 -54.19 -37.70 -21.19
#